data_AF-A0A6F8XX23-F1
#
_entry.id   AF-A0A6F8XX23-F1
#
_cell.length_a   1.000
_cell.length_b   1.000
_cell.length_c   1.000
_cell.angle_alpha   90.00
_cell.angle_beta   90.00
_cell.angle_gamma   90.00
#
_symmetry.space_group_name_H-M   'P 1'
#
loop_
_entity.id
_entity.type
_entity.pdbx_description
1 polymer ?
#
loop_
_entity_poly.entity_id
_entity_poly.type
_entity_poly.pdbx_seq_one_letter_code
_entity_poly.pdbx_strand_id
1 'polypeptide(L)'
;MRSYNTYVVEPEGTDALLAWTQERAAKAAELRAAQDRRAHLTGVLSRDPAAAALAERTEAARALAQAQAAATTAQQAADGAATAAARYAANEVVAAQAALDGATRALSDALGELLADASTSTMLTATVDGLALRERYLTATSAATPVWDHTTVPFPATPGDILDPELALPVVSTEEFGRLRSVLDRLEERVDAVADLVAAEGVHQLVQGNAVRAGASLAVAAEGRVPDEFEVIRTPRPGHDAVHRVLSIWDPARTPTWTAFPGLAAQLDPLTAAWASRLLPDPETVRVRLRLVDADGADVAEPLTTYVAALDLDPLDWVRAAASSAELHTRLDRLARAHWAAAGPVPAGRLVVQDPPPGPEPTLSDLLVAATALGRLIAASRALAADDLRHPASATAEPPAPDAVGALVDRVLAAETWVADLVTSLDQPAREARLLTARLLEAAALGVPEALPPTDPASARDMPLLRELAAAAAAGLRPRLAAIPFQNDPADPAGTLARARARAEELCGQRIPVLVPIAAPAGGLRDDLGQWPSRLQGAAPAAVRAWLADHALVRPAVRALLTVHDLAETLGTGEELDPRVAQLPHADPGIWIGGAATPSVGAVGFVVQSGYGTQLPNRVAGLMVDSWNQAVPAAAHDSAVAFHYDQPDASPPQAILVAVHPDPQAPTWDLDTLVEVLTSTLAMARDRATPAERRPGIEIVVGGTP
;
A
#
# COMPACT_ATOMS: atom_id res chain seq x y z
N MET A 1 33.04 -11.57 17.07
CA MET A 1 33.42 -11.49 15.64
C MET A 1 32.14 -11.32 14.84
N ARG A 2 31.67 -10.09 14.66
CA ARG A 2 30.55 -9.78 13.75
C ARG A 2 31.19 -9.13 12.52
N SER A 3 31.02 -9.78 11.37
CA SER A 3 31.39 -9.20 10.08
C SER A 3 30.47 -8.00 9.87
N TYR A 4 31.01 -6.80 9.97
CA TYR A 4 30.29 -5.58 9.61
C TYR A 4 30.09 -5.61 8.10
N ASN A 5 28.83 -5.52 7.67
CA ASN A 5 28.52 -5.19 6.29
C ASN A 5 29.08 -3.79 6.04
N THR A 6 30.17 -3.72 5.27
CA THR A 6 30.56 -2.53 4.54
C THR A 6 29.35 -2.13 3.71
N TYR A 7 28.70 -0.99 4.02
CA TYR A 7 27.81 -0.35 3.05
C TYR A 7 28.68 0.17 1.93
N VAL A 8 28.96 -0.70 0.95
CA VAL A 8 29.31 -0.27 -0.39
C VAL A 8 27.98 0.13 -1.00
N VAL A 9 27.64 1.42 -0.92
CA VAL A 9 26.87 2.01 -2.01
C VAL A 9 27.72 1.70 -3.24
N GLU A 10 27.21 0.91 -4.19
CA GLU A 10 27.95 0.66 -5.41
C GLU A 10 28.47 2.01 -5.95
N PRO A 11 29.80 2.21 -6.02
CA PRO A 11 30.37 3.50 -6.43
C PRO A 11 29.85 3.90 -7.80
N GLU A 12 29.61 2.90 -8.66
CA GLU A 12 29.12 3.11 -10.03
C GLU A 12 27.74 3.78 -10.06
N GLY A 13 26.84 3.52 -9.10
CA GLY A 13 25.49 4.11 -9.12
C GLY A 13 25.44 5.57 -8.66
N THR A 14 26.23 5.93 -7.65
CA THR A 14 26.24 7.28 -7.06
C THR A 14 27.21 8.22 -7.77
N ASP A 15 28.38 7.72 -8.17
CA ASP A 15 29.32 8.50 -9.00
C ASP A 15 28.74 8.69 -10.40
N ALA A 16 28.03 7.71 -10.97
CA ALA A 16 27.31 7.93 -12.23
C ALA A 16 26.12 8.88 -12.06
N LEU A 17 25.39 8.87 -10.95
CA LEU A 17 24.30 9.82 -10.70
C LEU A 17 24.84 11.24 -10.50
N LEU A 18 25.96 11.40 -9.79
CA LEU A 18 26.62 12.68 -9.57
C LEU A 18 27.26 13.19 -10.87
N ALA A 19 27.97 12.34 -11.61
CA ALA A 19 28.51 12.66 -12.93
C ALA A 19 27.39 12.97 -13.94
N TRP A 20 26.27 12.26 -13.89
CA TRP A 20 25.08 12.51 -14.72
C TRP A 20 24.39 13.82 -14.35
N THR A 21 24.25 14.15 -13.07
CA THR A 21 23.68 15.44 -12.65
C THR A 21 24.59 16.60 -13.05
N GLN A 22 25.90 16.44 -12.92
CA GLN A 22 26.90 17.40 -13.39
C GLN A 22 26.91 17.54 -14.92
N GLU A 23 26.82 16.43 -15.67
CA GLU A 23 26.76 16.43 -17.13
C GLU A 23 25.44 17.04 -17.64
N ARG A 24 24.31 16.72 -16.99
CA ARG A 24 23.01 17.34 -17.27
C ARG A 24 23.05 18.84 -17.01
N ALA A 25 23.65 19.29 -15.91
CA ALA A 25 23.83 20.71 -15.60
C ALA A 25 24.72 21.40 -16.64
N ALA A 26 25.83 20.77 -17.03
CA ALA A 26 26.70 21.27 -18.09
C ALA A 26 25.98 21.39 -19.45
N LYS A 27 25.19 20.39 -19.83
CA LYS A 27 24.38 20.41 -21.07
C LYS A 27 23.23 21.41 -21.03
N ALA A 28 22.62 21.62 -19.87
CA ALA A 28 21.64 22.69 -19.68
C ALA A 28 22.28 24.08 -19.81
N ALA A 29 23.52 24.27 -19.32
CA ALA A 29 24.28 25.49 -19.48
C ALA A 29 24.67 25.75 -20.95
N GLU A 30 25.14 24.72 -21.67
CA GLU A 30 25.41 24.79 -23.11
C GLU A 30 24.15 25.19 -23.90
N LEU A 31 22.99 24.62 -23.57
CA LEU A 31 21.71 24.94 -24.20
C LEU A 31 21.31 26.41 -23.97
N ARG A 32 21.47 26.90 -22.74
CA ARG A 32 21.12 28.29 -22.38
C ARG A 32 22.08 29.28 -23.06
N ALA A 33 23.38 29.00 -23.08
CA ALA A 33 24.35 29.79 -23.83
C ALA A 33 24.07 29.83 -25.35
N ALA A 34 23.61 28.71 -25.94
CA ALA A 34 23.20 28.66 -27.34
C ALA A 34 21.93 29.48 -27.61
N GLN A 35 20.97 29.48 -26.68
CA GLN A 35 19.75 30.29 -26.75
C GLN A 35 20.07 31.78 -26.69
N ASP A 36 20.94 32.19 -25.77
CA ASP A 36 21.37 33.59 -25.60
C ASP A 36 22.15 34.09 -26.81
N ARG A 37 23.08 33.28 -27.34
CA ARG A 37 23.83 33.59 -28.56
C ARG A 37 22.89 33.75 -29.76
N ARG A 38 21.89 32.88 -29.90
CA ARG A 38 20.86 33.01 -30.95
C ARG A 38 20.04 34.28 -30.80
N ALA A 39 19.62 34.63 -29.58
CA ALA A 39 18.87 35.85 -29.30
C ALA A 39 19.71 37.11 -29.63
N HIS A 40 20.98 37.12 -29.25
CA HIS A 40 21.93 38.19 -29.56
C HIS A 40 22.12 38.37 -31.08
N LEU A 41 22.42 37.29 -31.81
CA LEU A 41 22.59 37.33 -33.27
C LEU A 41 21.30 37.74 -34.00
N THR A 42 20.14 37.38 -33.47
CA THR A 42 18.83 37.84 -33.99
C THR A 42 18.66 39.35 -33.85
N GLY A 43 19.14 39.93 -32.74
CA GLY A 43 19.17 41.38 -32.51
C GLY A 43 20.20 42.14 -33.37
N VAL A 44 21.30 41.48 -33.77
CA VAL A 44 22.31 42.05 -34.68
C VAL A 44 21.81 42.01 -36.13
N LEU A 45 21.28 40.87 -36.57
CA LEU A 45 20.76 40.67 -37.93
C LEU A 45 19.51 41.51 -38.26
N SER A 46 18.78 41.98 -37.26
CA SER A 46 17.67 42.93 -37.46
C SER A 46 18.13 44.36 -37.76
N ARG A 47 19.44 44.65 -37.61
CA ARG A 47 20.01 45.99 -37.79
C ARG A 47 20.88 46.12 -39.06
N ASP A 48 21.56 45.05 -39.51
CA ASP A 48 22.26 44.99 -40.81
C ASP A 48 22.63 43.52 -41.20
N PRO A 49 22.12 42.96 -42.32
CA PRO A 49 22.36 41.57 -42.70
C PRO A 49 23.67 41.38 -43.49
N ALA A 50 24.80 41.23 -42.80
CA ALA A 50 26.06 40.80 -43.42
C ALA A 50 26.14 39.26 -43.60
N ALA A 51 26.71 38.78 -44.70
CA ALA A 51 26.79 37.35 -45.04
C ALA A 51 27.50 36.48 -43.97
N ALA A 52 28.51 37.03 -43.27
CA ALA A 52 29.19 36.36 -42.17
C ALA A 52 28.29 36.13 -40.94
N ALA A 53 27.45 37.11 -40.59
CA ALA A 53 26.51 37.01 -39.47
C ALA A 53 25.38 36.00 -39.77
N LEU A 54 25.01 35.85 -41.04
CA LEU A 54 24.06 34.82 -41.48
C LEU A 54 24.65 33.40 -41.39
N ALA A 55 25.94 33.24 -41.71
CA ALA A 55 26.66 31.97 -41.57
C ALA A 55 26.77 31.56 -40.09
N GLU A 56 27.18 32.47 -39.21
CA GLU A 56 27.26 32.23 -37.76
C GLU A 56 25.90 31.91 -37.14
N ARG A 57 24.82 32.58 -37.56
CA ARG A 57 23.46 32.23 -37.12
C ARG A 57 23.06 30.83 -37.57
N THR A 58 23.42 30.43 -38.79
CA THR A 58 23.09 29.10 -39.33
C THR A 58 23.82 28.01 -38.57
N GLU A 59 25.06 28.27 -38.16
CA GLU A 59 25.86 27.38 -37.33
C GLU A 59 25.34 27.31 -35.88
N ALA A 60 24.97 28.45 -35.29
CA ALA A 60 24.32 28.49 -33.97
C ALA A 60 22.95 27.77 -33.95
N ALA A 61 22.19 27.84 -35.06
CA ALA A 61 20.95 27.09 -35.20
C ALA A 61 21.18 25.57 -35.28
N ARG A 62 22.26 25.14 -35.96
CA ARG A 62 22.68 23.72 -36.00
C ARG A 62 23.12 23.23 -34.62
N ALA A 63 23.91 24.02 -33.89
CA ALA A 63 24.35 23.69 -32.54
C ALA A 63 23.17 23.59 -31.54
N LEU A 64 22.19 24.51 -31.64
CA LEU A 64 20.96 24.45 -30.84
C LEU A 64 20.15 23.20 -31.14
N ALA A 65 20.00 22.83 -32.42
CA ALA A 65 19.29 21.62 -32.82
C ALA A 65 19.98 20.34 -32.30
N GLN A 66 21.32 20.30 -32.32
CA GLN A 66 22.10 19.20 -31.74
C GLN A 66 21.95 19.12 -30.22
N ALA A 67 22.02 20.24 -29.52
CA ALA A 67 21.82 20.29 -28.07
C ALA A 67 20.39 19.88 -27.65
N GLN A 68 19.37 20.30 -28.41
CA GLN A 68 17.98 19.87 -28.20
C GLN A 68 17.79 18.36 -28.45
N ALA A 69 18.40 17.81 -29.50
CA ALA A 69 18.34 16.38 -29.77
C ALA A 69 19.02 15.54 -28.66
N ALA A 70 20.16 16.00 -28.15
CA ALA A 70 20.86 15.36 -27.03
C ALA A 70 20.03 15.41 -25.73
N ALA A 71 19.40 16.56 -25.43
CA ALA A 71 18.53 16.71 -24.26
C ALA A 71 17.29 15.80 -24.34
N THR A 72 16.66 15.71 -25.51
CA THR A 72 15.53 14.80 -25.73
C THR A 72 15.94 13.33 -25.57
N THR A 73 17.12 12.96 -26.07
CA THR A 73 17.66 11.59 -25.91
C THR A 73 17.93 11.25 -24.44
N ALA A 74 18.48 12.20 -23.67
CA ALA A 74 18.70 12.05 -22.24
C ALA A 74 17.38 11.95 -21.44
N GLN A 75 16.36 12.73 -21.82
CA GLN A 75 15.03 12.65 -21.21
C GLN A 75 14.34 11.31 -21.52
N GLN A 76 14.44 10.82 -22.76
CA GLN A 76 13.90 9.51 -23.14
C GLN A 76 14.58 8.35 -22.37
N ALA A 77 15.88 8.45 -22.10
CA ALA A 77 16.60 7.49 -21.27
C ALA A 77 16.13 7.54 -19.79
N ALA A 78 15.86 8.74 -19.26
CA ALA A 78 15.33 8.94 -17.91
C ALA A 78 13.88 8.43 -17.78
N ASP A 79 13.02 8.72 -18.76
CA ASP A 79 11.66 8.21 -18.81
C ASP A 79 11.67 6.68 -18.97
N GLY A 80 12.62 6.13 -19.72
CA GLY A 80 12.87 4.69 -19.83
C GLY A 80 13.29 4.06 -18.49
N ALA A 81 14.19 4.70 -17.74
CA ALA A 81 14.65 4.24 -16.42
C ALA A 81 13.56 4.36 -15.34
N ALA A 82 12.80 5.46 -15.34
CA ALA A 82 11.65 5.66 -14.45
C ALA A 82 10.51 4.69 -14.78
N THR A 83 10.25 4.43 -16.06
CA THR A 83 9.29 3.40 -16.50
C THR A 83 9.79 2.00 -16.15
N ALA A 84 11.10 1.73 -16.19
CA ALA A 84 11.68 0.47 -15.73
C ALA A 84 11.54 0.31 -14.20
N ALA A 85 11.81 1.34 -13.40
CA ALA A 85 11.63 1.34 -11.95
C ALA A 85 10.14 1.21 -11.54
N ALA A 86 9.24 1.91 -12.25
CA ALA A 86 7.80 1.77 -12.09
C ALA A 86 7.28 0.40 -12.54
N ARG A 87 7.87 -0.19 -13.59
CA ARG A 87 7.63 -1.59 -13.97
C ARG A 87 8.12 -2.54 -12.89
N TYR A 88 9.23 -2.30 -12.19
CA TYR A 88 9.63 -3.15 -11.06
C TYR A 88 8.64 -3.09 -9.88
N ALA A 89 8.13 -1.90 -9.53
CA ALA A 89 7.10 -1.75 -8.48
C ALA A 89 5.72 -2.30 -8.90
N ALA A 90 5.33 -2.11 -10.16
CA ALA A 90 4.13 -2.72 -10.72
C ALA A 90 4.30 -4.24 -10.90
N ASN A 91 5.51 -4.71 -11.19
CA ASN A 91 5.86 -6.13 -11.25
C ASN A 91 5.87 -6.76 -9.86
N GLU A 92 6.04 -6.04 -8.74
CA GLU A 92 5.86 -6.62 -7.40
C GLU A 92 4.38 -6.86 -7.09
N VAL A 93 3.48 -5.97 -7.49
CA VAL A 93 2.03 -6.17 -7.35
C VAL A 93 1.53 -7.21 -8.35
N VAL A 94 2.00 -7.16 -9.60
CA VAL A 94 1.70 -8.18 -10.63
C VAL A 94 2.39 -9.51 -10.31
N ALA A 95 3.55 -9.55 -9.66
CA ALA A 95 4.18 -10.77 -9.17
C ALA A 95 3.52 -11.28 -7.90
N ALA A 96 2.97 -10.42 -7.03
CA ALA A 96 2.14 -10.86 -5.91
C ALA A 96 0.81 -11.41 -6.40
N GLN A 97 0.18 -10.78 -7.40
CA GLN A 97 -1.02 -11.28 -8.06
C GLN A 97 -0.72 -12.55 -8.86
N ALA A 98 0.40 -12.62 -9.60
CA ALA A 98 0.84 -13.81 -10.33
C ALA A 98 1.38 -14.91 -9.41
N ALA A 99 1.84 -14.59 -8.20
CA ALA A 99 2.18 -15.55 -7.16
C ALA A 99 0.92 -16.05 -6.44
N LEU A 100 -0.12 -15.21 -6.30
CA LEU A 100 -1.43 -15.64 -5.82
C LEU A 100 -2.14 -16.51 -6.87
N ASP A 101 -2.19 -16.07 -8.12
CA ASP A 101 -2.71 -16.83 -9.26
C ASP A 101 -1.85 -18.07 -9.52
N GLY A 102 -0.53 -17.98 -9.30
CA GLY A 102 0.42 -19.07 -9.38
C GLY A 102 0.29 -20.06 -8.23
N ALA A 103 -0.02 -19.61 -7.01
CA ALA A 103 -0.35 -20.46 -5.88
C ALA A 103 -1.73 -21.12 -6.06
N THR A 104 -2.69 -20.40 -6.63
CA THR A 104 -4.04 -20.90 -6.96
C THR A 104 -3.97 -21.89 -8.11
N ARG A 105 -3.17 -21.61 -9.15
CA ARG A 105 -2.90 -22.52 -10.24
C ARG A 105 -2.05 -23.70 -9.79
N ALA A 106 -1.08 -23.52 -8.89
CA ALA A 106 -0.36 -24.61 -8.26
C ALA A 106 -1.28 -25.47 -7.37
N LEU A 107 -2.32 -24.89 -6.75
CA LEU A 107 -3.35 -25.65 -6.05
C LEU A 107 -4.22 -26.42 -7.04
N SER A 108 -4.64 -25.81 -8.16
CA SER A 108 -5.40 -26.48 -9.23
C SER A 108 -4.58 -27.49 -10.02
N ASP A 109 -3.27 -27.27 -10.18
CA ASP A 109 -2.31 -28.16 -10.81
C ASP A 109 -1.90 -29.25 -9.82
N ALA A 110 -1.83 -29.00 -8.51
CA ALA A 110 -1.66 -30.03 -7.50
C ALA A 110 -2.93 -30.86 -7.32
N LEU A 111 -4.12 -30.25 -7.45
CA LEU A 111 -5.40 -30.94 -7.51
C LEU A 111 -5.51 -31.71 -8.83
N GLY A 112 -5.03 -31.11 -9.92
CA GLY A 112 -4.92 -31.67 -11.25
C GLY A 112 -3.88 -32.78 -11.35
N GLU A 113 -2.78 -32.72 -10.60
CA GLU A 113 -1.75 -33.75 -10.39
C GLU A 113 -2.22 -34.77 -9.35
N LEU A 114 -3.10 -34.44 -8.41
CA LEU A 114 -3.76 -35.44 -7.55
C LEU A 114 -4.81 -36.21 -8.34
N LEU A 115 -5.57 -35.53 -9.19
CA LEU A 115 -6.51 -36.11 -10.14
C LEU A 115 -5.77 -36.81 -11.28
N ALA A 116 -4.63 -36.27 -11.71
CA ALA A 116 -3.80 -36.86 -12.73
C ALA A 116 -2.96 -37.97 -12.16
N ASP A 117 -2.44 -37.96 -10.93
CA ASP A 117 -1.84 -39.11 -10.25
C ASP A 117 -2.91 -40.13 -9.87
N ALA A 118 -4.15 -39.73 -9.60
CA ALA A 118 -5.27 -40.65 -9.64
C ALA A 118 -5.48 -41.20 -11.07
N SER A 119 -5.23 -40.38 -12.12
CA SER A 119 -5.23 -40.73 -13.55
C SER A 119 -3.97 -41.51 -14.06
N THR A 120 -2.83 -41.43 -13.35
CA THR A 120 -1.51 -42.00 -13.69
C THR A 120 -1.27 -43.24 -12.85
N SER A 121 -1.85 -43.30 -11.65
CA SER A 121 -2.26 -44.57 -11.00
C SER A 121 -3.22 -45.35 -11.90
N THR A 122 -3.80 -44.70 -12.92
CA THR A 122 -4.55 -45.35 -14.00
C THR A 122 -3.75 -45.92 -15.17
N MET A 123 -2.43 -45.66 -15.19
CA MET A 123 -1.46 -46.39 -16.03
C MET A 123 -0.81 -47.61 -15.32
N LEU A 124 -1.22 -47.91 -14.08
CA LEU A 124 -0.76 -49.06 -13.28
C LEU A 124 -1.77 -50.23 -13.32
N THR A 125 -2.27 -50.63 -14.49
CA THR A 125 -2.99 -51.90 -14.78
C THR A 125 -4.17 -52.35 -13.88
N ALA A 126 -4.54 -51.61 -12.84
CA ALA A 126 -5.64 -51.96 -11.93
C ALA A 126 -6.27 -50.68 -11.38
N THR A 127 -7.05 -50.03 -12.24
CA THR A 127 -7.81 -48.84 -11.89
C THR A 127 -9.11 -49.25 -11.28
N VAL A 128 -9.19 -49.10 -9.97
CA VAL A 128 -10.46 -49.20 -9.28
C VAL A 128 -11.19 -47.89 -9.51
N ASP A 129 -12.26 -47.94 -10.31
CA ASP A 129 -13.23 -46.85 -10.40
C ASP A 129 -13.76 -46.56 -8.99
N GLY A 130 -13.38 -45.41 -8.42
CA GLY A 130 -13.73 -45.03 -7.06
C GLY A 130 -15.23 -44.83 -6.85
N LEU A 131 -15.98 -44.45 -7.88
CA LEU A 131 -17.44 -44.33 -7.83
C LEU A 131 -18.09 -45.73 -7.84
N ALA A 132 -17.63 -46.62 -8.73
CA ALA A 132 -18.10 -48.01 -8.73
C ALA A 132 -17.72 -48.75 -7.43
N LEU A 133 -16.55 -48.44 -6.85
CA LEU A 133 -16.13 -48.95 -5.55
C LEU A 133 -17.04 -48.43 -4.42
N ARG A 134 -17.39 -47.13 -4.46
CA ARG A 134 -18.35 -46.53 -3.52
C ARG A 134 -19.72 -47.18 -3.65
N GLU A 135 -20.23 -47.41 -4.86
CA GLU A 135 -21.53 -48.06 -5.07
C GLU A 135 -21.55 -49.50 -4.51
N ARG A 136 -20.48 -50.25 -4.74
CA ARG A 136 -20.30 -51.59 -4.16
C ARG A 136 -20.19 -51.55 -2.64
N TYR A 137 -19.50 -50.55 -2.09
CA TYR A 137 -19.39 -50.31 -0.65
C TYR A 137 -20.74 -49.99 -0.01
N LEU A 138 -21.50 -49.05 -0.58
CA LEU A 138 -22.85 -48.70 -0.11
C LEU A 138 -23.81 -49.88 -0.22
N THR A 139 -23.70 -50.67 -1.29
CA THR A 139 -24.49 -51.89 -1.45
C THR A 139 -24.17 -52.89 -0.33
N ALA A 140 -22.88 -53.08 0.00
CA ALA A 140 -22.45 -53.92 1.11
C ALA A 140 -23.02 -53.47 2.46
N THR A 141 -23.05 -52.16 2.72
CA THR A 141 -23.42 -51.58 4.02
C THR A 141 -24.89 -51.20 4.16
N SER A 142 -25.69 -51.34 3.10
CA SER A 142 -27.13 -51.03 3.09
C SER A 142 -27.97 -51.91 4.03
N ALA A 143 -27.48 -53.10 4.37
CA ALA A 143 -28.13 -54.03 5.29
C ALA A 143 -27.61 -53.90 6.72
N ALA A 144 -28.43 -54.28 7.72
CA ALA A 144 -28.06 -54.23 9.14
C ALA A 144 -26.81 -55.07 9.48
N THR A 145 -26.44 -56.02 8.62
CA THR A 145 -25.16 -56.73 8.66
C THR A 145 -24.50 -56.58 7.29
N PRO A 146 -23.27 -56.03 7.21
CA PRO A 146 -22.62 -55.81 5.93
C PRO A 146 -22.38 -57.12 5.17
N VAL A 147 -22.65 -57.11 3.86
CA VAL A 147 -22.46 -58.26 2.97
C VAL A 147 -21.22 -58.02 2.10
N TRP A 148 -20.19 -58.84 2.28
CA TRP A 148 -18.92 -58.77 1.57
C TRP A 148 -18.79 -59.96 0.62
N ASP A 149 -19.02 -59.75 -0.67
CA ASP A 149 -18.92 -60.79 -1.69
C ASP A 149 -18.46 -60.20 -3.05
N HIS A 150 -18.47 -61.04 -4.09
CA HIS A 150 -18.06 -60.67 -5.45
C HIS A 150 -18.98 -59.62 -6.12
N THR A 151 -20.20 -59.43 -5.61
CA THR A 151 -21.16 -58.43 -6.09
C THR A 151 -20.99 -57.08 -5.38
N THR A 152 -20.36 -57.08 -4.20
CA THR A 152 -20.01 -55.88 -3.44
C THR A 152 -18.49 -55.65 -3.41
N VAL A 153 -17.87 -55.57 -2.22
CA VAL A 153 -16.41 -55.55 -2.04
C VAL A 153 -16.01 -56.91 -1.45
N PRO A 154 -15.16 -57.71 -2.11
CA PRO A 154 -14.95 -59.11 -1.75
C PRO A 154 -13.98 -59.28 -0.56
N PHE A 155 -14.31 -58.68 0.59
CA PHE A 155 -13.55 -58.90 1.83
C PHE A 155 -13.84 -60.31 2.39
N PRO A 156 -12.82 -61.17 2.57
CA PRO A 156 -13.03 -62.51 3.10
C PRO A 156 -13.50 -62.50 4.56
N ALA A 157 -14.45 -63.37 4.91
CA ALA A 157 -14.94 -63.49 6.29
C ALA A 157 -13.96 -64.29 7.18
N THR A 158 -13.25 -65.25 6.59
CA THR A 158 -12.21 -66.05 7.24
C THR A 158 -10.96 -66.16 6.35
N PRO A 159 -9.77 -66.46 6.91
CA PRO A 159 -8.52 -66.54 6.14
C PRO A 159 -8.48 -67.62 5.03
N GLY A 160 -9.43 -68.55 5.04
CA GLY A 160 -9.55 -69.59 4.02
C GLY A 160 -10.50 -69.24 2.87
N ASP A 161 -11.21 -68.12 2.95
CA ASP A 161 -12.18 -67.72 1.93
C ASP A 161 -11.46 -67.06 0.75
N ILE A 162 -11.53 -67.69 -0.42
CA ILE A 162 -11.05 -67.12 -1.68
C ILE A 162 -12.27 -66.58 -2.43
N LEU A 163 -12.55 -65.29 -2.26
CA LEU A 163 -13.67 -64.62 -2.92
C LEU A 163 -13.30 -64.11 -4.33
N ASP A 164 -12.05 -63.67 -4.50
CA ASP A 164 -11.46 -63.33 -5.79
C ASP A 164 -9.98 -63.77 -5.78
N PRO A 165 -9.58 -64.70 -6.68
CA PRO A 165 -8.23 -65.24 -6.71
C PRO A 165 -7.18 -64.23 -7.20
N GLU A 166 -7.58 -63.11 -7.80
CA GLU A 166 -6.68 -62.07 -8.30
C GLU A 166 -6.50 -60.90 -7.32
N LEU A 167 -7.36 -60.80 -6.28
CA LEU A 167 -7.38 -59.71 -5.30
C LEU A 167 -7.12 -60.21 -3.87
N ALA A 168 -5.97 -59.84 -3.29
CA ALA A 168 -5.63 -60.14 -1.90
C ALA A 168 -6.20 -59.06 -0.95
N LEU A 169 -7.47 -59.21 -0.54
CA LEU A 169 -8.11 -58.32 0.44
C LEU A 169 -8.03 -58.90 1.87
N PRO A 170 -7.92 -58.04 2.92
CA PRO A 170 -7.79 -58.49 4.29
C PRO A 170 -9.12 -59.04 4.85
N VAL A 171 -9.01 -59.99 5.78
CA VAL A 171 -10.17 -60.59 6.45
C VAL A 171 -10.90 -59.57 7.32
N VAL A 172 -12.23 -59.59 7.33
CA VAL A 172 -13.11 -58.61 8.00
C VAL A 172 -12.78 -58.38 9.49
N SER A 173 -12.18 -59.35 10.18
CA SER A 173 -11.80 -59.26 11.59
C SER A 173 -10.42 -58.64 11.86
N THR A 174 -9.69 -58.22 10.83
CA THR A 174 -8.30 -57.74 10.94
C THR A 174 -8.21 -56.23 11.12
N GLU A 175 -7.08 -55.76 11.67
CA GLU A 175 -6.79 -54.32 11.78
C GLU A 175 -6.65 -53.66 10.39
N GLU A 176 -6.11 -54.39 9.41
CA GLU A 176 -5.96 -53.95 8.02
C GLU A 176 -7.30 -53.67 7.36
N PHE A 177 -8.31 -54.54 7.57
CA PHE A 177 -9.69 -54.28 7.16
C PHE A 177 -10.23 -52.99 7.79
N GLY A 178 -10.00 -52.77 9.09
CA GLY A 178 -10.43 -51.55 9.78
C GLY A 178 -9.85 -50.27 9.16
N ARG A 179 -8.57 -50.31 8.75
CA ARG A 179 -7.90 -49.19 8.06
C ARG A 179 -8.48 -48.96 6.66
N LEU A 180 -8.72 -50.02 5.89
CA LEU A 180 -9.34 -49.91 4.56
C LEU A 180 -10.78 -49.42 4.64
N ARG A 181 -11.57 -49.91 5.59
CA ARG A 181 -12.94 -49.42 5.82
C ARG A 181 -12.93 -47.92 6.13
N SER A 182 -12.01 -47.44 6.96
CA SER A 182 -11.87 -46.00 7.24
C SER A 182 -11.53 -45.18 5.99
N VAL A 183 -10.84 -45.75 5.00
CA VAL A 183 -10.61 -45.10 3.70
C VAL A 183 -11.90 -45.06 2.88
N LEU A 184 -12.68 -46.14 2.86
CA LEU A 184 -13.99 -46.20 2.17
C LEU A 184 -15.01 -45.25 2.80
N ASP A 185 -15.04 -45.15 4.14
CA ASP A 185 -15.86 -44.18 4.87
C ASP A 185 -15.49 -42.74 4.48
N ARG A 186 -14.19 -42.42 4.43
CA ARG A 186 -13.72 -41.09 3.96
C ARG A 186 -14.05 -40.83 2.51
N LEU A 187 -14.05 -41.86 1.66
CA LEU A 187 -14.43 -41.72 0.26
C LEU A 187 -15.91 -41.39 0.13
N GLU A 188 -16.78 -42.08 0.88
CA GLU A 188 -18.19 -41.76 0.97
C GLU A 188 -18.41 -40.32 1.45
N GLU A 189 -17.83 -39.95 2.60
CA GLU A 189 -17.95 -38.62 3.20
C GLU A 189 -17.55 -37.51 2.22
N ARG A 190 -16.48 -37.71 1.45
CA ARG A 190 -16.01 -36.73 0.45
C ARG A 190 -16.96 -36.63 -0.75
N VAL A 191 -17.46 -37.76 -1.26
CA VAL A 191 -18.41 -37.75 -2.37
C VAL A 191 -19.73 -37.13 -1.94
N ASP A 192 -20.17 -37.39 -0.71
CA ASP A 192 -21.35 -36.77 -0.11
C ASP A 192 -21.18 -35.25 0.06
N ALA A 193 -20.04 -34.79 0.59
CA ALA A 193 -19.73 -33.37 0.70
C ALA A 193 -19.70 -32.64 -0.65
N VAL A 194 -19.21 -33.29 -1.72
CA VAL A 194 -19.26 -32.74 -3.09
C VAL A 194 -20.69 -32.71 -3.60
N ALA A 195 -21.50 -33.75 -3.36
CA ALA A 195 -22.90 -33.79 -3.75
C ALA A 195 -23.71 -32.69 -3.04
N ASP A 196 -23.49 -32.48 -1.74
CA ASP A 196 -24.10 -31.41 -0.96
C ASP A 196 -23.73 -30.03 -1.50
N LEU A 197 -22.45 -29.79 -1.76
CA LEU A 197 -21.98 -28.51 -2.31
C LEU A 197 -22.60 -28.22 -3.68
N VAL A 198 -22.64 -29.22 -4.55
CA VAL A 198 -23.22 -29.11 -5.89
C VAL A 198 -24.74 -28.88 -5.83
N ALA A 199 -25.44 -29.59 -4.95
CA ALA A 199 -26.86 -29.41 -4.74
C ALA A 199 -27.15 -28.00 -4.19
N ALA A 200 -26.35 -27.54 -3.22
CA ALA A 200 -26.47 -26.21 -2.65
C ALA A 200 -26.18 -25.11 -3.67
N GLU A 201 -25.17 -25.27 -4.52
CA GLU A 201 -24.87 -24.33 -5.63
C GLU A 201 -25.98 -24.31 -6.68
N GLY A 202 -26.50 -25.49 -7.07
CA GLY A 202 -27.61 -25.59 -8.02
C GLY A 202 -28.85 -24.86 -7.52
N VAL A 203 -29.19 -25.05 -6.24
CA VAL A 203 -30.30 -24.34 -5.58
C VAL A 203 -30.00 -22.84 -5.48
N HIS A 204 -28.80 -22.45 -5.06
CA HIS A 204 -28.38 -21.05 -4.95
C HIS A 204 -28.52 -20.30 -6.28
N GLN A 205 -28.00 -20.88 -7.37
CA GLN A 205 -28.07 -20.29 -8.71
C GLN A 205 -29.50 -20.25 -9.25
N LEU A 206 -30.32 -21.27 -8.95
CA LEU A 206 -31.73 -21.28 -9.32
C LEU A 206 -32.50 -20.14 -8.63
N VAL A 207 -32.24 -19.91 -7.34
CA VAL A 207 -32.85 -18.80 -6.57
C VAL A 207 -32.40 -17.44 -7.08
N GLN A 208 -31.15 -17.31 -7.55
CA GLN A 208 -30.68 -16.08 -8.22
C GLN A 208 -31.23 -15.89 -9.64
N GLY A 209 -32.06 -16.82 -10.16
CA GLY A 209 -32.60 -16.76 -11.51
C GLY A 209 -31.63 -17.21 -12.60
N ASN A 210 -30.49 -17.82 -12.24
CA ASN A 210 -29.47 -18.28 -13.16
C ASN A 210 -29.65 -19.77 -13.49
N ALA A 211 -30.70 -20.10 -14.25
CA ALA A 211 -31.04 -21.47 -14.62
C ALA A 211 -29.93 -22.19 -15.41
N VAL A 212 -29.13 -21.46 -16.19
CA VAL A 212 -28.00 -22.02 -16.95
C VAL A 212 -26.90 -22.53 -16.01
N ARG A 213 -26.54 -21.75 -14.98
CA ARG A 213 -25.50 -22.13 -14.02
C ARG A 213 -25.99 -23.15 -12.99
N ALA A 214 -27.28 -23.12 -12.65
CA ALA A 214 -27.92 -24.19 -11.89
C ALA A 214 -27.84 -25.54 -12.65
N GLY A 215 -28.09 -25.52 -13.96
CA GLY A 215 -27.92 -26.70 -14.83
C GLY A 215 -26.47 -27.17 -14.96
N ALA A 216 -25.50 -26.24 -15.03
CA ALA A 216 -24.08 -26.56 -15.05
C ALA A 216 -23.60 -27.24 -13.74
N SER A 217 -24.19 -26.86 -12.60
CA SER A 217 -23.91 -27.51 -11.32
C SER A 217 -24.42 -28.96 -11.31
N LEU A 218 -25.59 -29.23 -11.88
CA LEU A 218 -26.09 -30.61 -12.07
C LEU A 218 -25.23 -31.43 -13.03
N ALA A 219 -24.57 -30.81 -14.01
CA ALA A 219 -23.64 -31.47 -14.92
C ALA A 219 -22.36 -31.97 -14.20
N VAL A 220 -22.03 -31.45 -13.02
CA VAL A 220 -20.92 -31.97 -12.18
C VAL A 220 -21.17 -33.41 -11.78
N ALA A 221 -22.43 -33.75 -11.43
CA ALA A 221 -22.82 -35.09 -11.05
C ALA A 221 -22.86 -36.07 -12.23
N ALA A 222 -23.08 -35.58 -13.46
CA ALA A 222 -23.19 -36.39 -14.66
C ALA A 222 -21.88 -36.52 -15.46
N GLU A 223 -21.07 -35.47 -15.49
CA GLU A 223 -19.88 -35.34 -16.35
C GLU A 223 -18.58 -35.19 -15.55
N GLY A 224 -18.64 -35.08 -14.22
CA GLY A 224 -17.47 -34.92 -13.35
C GLY A 224 -16.73 -33.59 -13.51
N ARG A 225 -17.26 -32.65 -14.29
CA ARG A 225 -16.68 -31.32 -14.47
C ARG A 225 -17.17 -30.38 -13.37
N VAL A 226 -16.29 -30.05 -12.44
CA VAL A 226 -16.53 -29.07 -11.37
C VAL A 226 -16.54 -27.66 -11.97
N PRO A 227 -17.45 -26.74 -11.57
CA PRO A 227 -17.42 -25.36 -12.03
C PRO A 227 -16.16 -24.64 -11.51
N ASP A 228 -15.68 -23.63 -12.24
CA ASP A 228 -14.47 -22.89 -11.85
C ASP A 228 -14.59 -22.23 -10.46
N GLU A 229 -15.80 -21.80 -10.07
CA GLU A 229 -16.07 -21.24 -8.74
C GLU A 229 -17.49 -21.56 -8.24
N PHE A 230 -17.59 -21.89 -6.95
CA PHE A 230 -18.84 -21.99 -6.19
C PHE A 230 -19.19 -20.64 -5.55
N GLU A 231 -20.40 -20.14 -5.76
CA GLU A 231 -20.88 -18.89 -5.15
C GLU A 231 -21.62 -19.11 -3.84
N VAL A 232 -22.18 -20.31 -3.62
CA VAL A 232 -22.89 -20.64 -2.39
C VAL A 232 -22.02 -20.46 -1.13
N ILE A 233 -20.71 -20.66 -1.26
CA ILE A 233 -19.74 -20.45 -0.18
C ILE A 233 -19.41 -18.96 0.09
N ARG A 234 -19.81 -18.06 -0.82
CA ARG A 234 -19.70 -16.59 -0.67
C ARG A 234 -20.90 -15.97 0.04
N THR A 235 -21.76 -16.78 0.67
CA THR A 235 -22.92 -16.30 1.44
C THR A 235 -22.44 -15.31 2.53
N PRO A 236 -22.94 -14.06 2.53
CA PRO A 236 -22.54 -13.06 3.52
C PRO A 236 -22.84 -13.56 4.94
N ARG A 237 -21.81 -13.68 5.79
CA ARG A 237 -21.99 -14.00 7.20
C ARG A 237 -22.37 -12.74 7.96
N PRO A 238 -23.46 -12.72 8.74
CA PRO A 238 -23.73 -11.60 9.63
C PRO A 238 -22.60 -11.48 10.65
N GLY A 239 -22.26 -10.26 11.01
CA GLY A 239 -21.19 -9.94 11.94
C GLY A 239 -21.26 -8.48 12.36
N HIS A 240 -20.33 -8.07 13.20
CA HIS A 240 -20.17 -6.67 13.56
C HIS A 240 -18.71 -6.25 13.47
N ASP A 241 -18.49 -4.97 13.25
CA ASP A 241 -17.14 -4.42 13.18
C ASP A 241 -16.66 -4.01 14.57
N ALA A 242 -15.38 -4.26 14.83
CA ALA A 242 -14.59 -3.61 15.86
C ALA A 242 -13.50 -2.78 15.17
N VAL A 243 -13.25 -1.56 15.65
CA VAL A 243 -12.25 -0.67 15.08
C VAL A 243 -11.03 -0.63 15.98
N HIS A 244 -9.85 -0.80 15.40
CA HIS A 244 -8.58 -0.64 16.09
C HIS A 244 -7.87 0.60 15.57
N ARG A 245 -7.37 1.43 16.49
CA ARG A 245 -6.60 2.64 16.19
C ARG A 245 -5.28 2.62 16.94
N VAL A 246 -4.19 2.79 16.19
CA VAL A 246 -2.83 2.97 16.74
C VAL A 246 -2.44 4.42 16.57
N LEU A 247 -2.13 5.09 17.68
CA LEU A 247 -1.86 6.52 17.74
C LEU A 247 -0.53 6.78 18.46
N SER A 248 0.12 7.88 18.14
CA SER A 248 1.18 8.47 18.96
C SER A 248 0.68 9.82 19.47
N ILE A 249 0.61 10.01 20.79
CA ILE A 249 0.07 11.23 21.41
C ILE A 249 1.07 11.80 22.39
N TRP A 250 1.30 13.11 22.35
CA TRP A 250 2.21 13.79 23.26
C TRP A 250 1.68 15.15 23.71
N ASP A 251 2.38 15.71 24.69
CA ASP A 251 2.09 17.02 25.25
C ASP A 251 2.63 18.14 24.33
N PRO A 252 1.76 19.00 23.77
CA PRO A 252 2.18 20.09 22.90
C PRO A 252 2.94 21.20 23.63
N ALA A 253 2.99 21.20 24.97
CA ALA A 253 3.79 22.14 25.74
C ALA A 253 5.29 21.79 25.80
N ARG A 254 5.69 20.60 25.34
CA ARG A 254 7.09 20.17 25.32
C ARG A 254 7.86 20.87 24.20
N THR A 255 9.07 21.32 24.52
CA THR A 255 9.99 21.96 23.58
C THR A 255 11.00 20.95 23.04
N PRO A 256 11.64 21.23 21.89
CA PRO A 256 12.78 20.44 21.42
C PRO A 256 13.90 20.35 22.46
N THR A 257 14.60 19.22 22.50
CA THR A 257 15.74 18.98 23.38
C THR A 257 17.05 19.52 22.79
N TRP A 258 17.15 19.59 21.47
CA TRP A 258 18.35 20.04 20.76
C TRP A 258 18.47 21.57 20.72
N THR A 259 19.70 22.05 20.58
CA THR A 259 20.07 23.48 20.54
C THR A 259 20.18 24.09 19.13
N ALA A 260 20.06 23.26 18.08
CA ALA A 260 20.21 23.66 16.68
C ALA A 260 19.17 24.71 16.23
N PHE A 261 19.56 25.55 15.25
CA PHE A 261 18.61 26.50 14.67
C PHE A 261 17.52 25.77 13.86
N PRO A 262 16.24 26.11 14.03
CA PRO A 262 15.16 25.41 13.34
C PRO A 262 15.13 25.76 11.85
N GLY A 263 15.24 24.75 10.99
CA GLY A 263 14.97 24.85 9.56
C GLY A 263 13.48 25.09 9.27
N LEU A 264 13.13 25.29 8.00
CA LEU A 264 11.77 25.68 7.60
C LEU A 264 10.71 24.65 8.05
N ALA A 265 11.02 23.36 7.96
CA ALA A 265 10.10 22.29 8.37
C ALA A 265 9.83 22.32 9.87
N ALA A 266 10.86 22.53 10.71
CA ALA A 266 10.70 22.66 12.15
C ALA A 266 9.98 23.96 12.54
N GLN A 267 10.15 25.05 11.79
CA GLN A 267 9.39 26.27 11.99
C GLN A 267 7.90 26.08 11.67
N LEU A 268 7.55 25.33 10.61
CA LEU A 268 6.16 25.04 10.26
C LEU A 268 5.49 24.07 11.25
N ASP A 269 6.20 23.01 11.63
CA ASP A 269 5.73 21.96 12.53
C ASP A 269 6.66 21.74 13.74
N PRO A 270 6.68 22.69 14.69
CA PRO A 270 7.56 22.62 15.86
C PRO A 270 7.22 21.46 16.79
N LEU A 271 5.98 20.95 16.75
CA LEU A 271 5.55 19.83 17.59
C LEU A 271 6.16 18.51 17.11
N THR A 272 6.21 18.28 15.79
CA THR A 272 6.90 17.12 15.23
C THR A 272 8.41 17.23 15.45
N ALA A 273 9.00 18.42 15.29
CA ALA A 273 10.43 18.64 15.57
C ALA A 273 10.78 18.37 17.05
N ALA A 274 9.96 18.84 17.99
CA ALA A 274 10.15 18.59 19.41
C ALA A 274 10.08 17.10 19.75
N TRP A 275 9.13 16.37 19.16
CA TRP A 275 9.03 14.93 19.33
C TRP A 275 10.22 14.18 18.69
N ALA A 276 10.59 14.55 17.46
CA ALA A 276 11.73 13.97 16.74
C ALA A 276 13.05 14.11 17.51
N SER A 277 13.28 15.27 18.16
CA SER A 277 14.50 15.52 18.96
C SER A 277 14.69 14.56 20.15
N ARG A 278 13.63 13.89 20.60
CA ARG A 278 13.68 12.90 21.68
C ARG A 278 13.94 11.49 21.16
N LEU A 279 13.54 11.19 19.93
CA LEU A 279 13.72 9.87 19.32
C LEU A 279 15.08 9.70 18.64
N LEU A 280 15.70 10.79 18.22
CA LEU A 280 17.00 10.78 17.55
C LEU A 280 18.12 11.09 18.57
N PRO A 281 19.31 10.49 18.43
CA PRO A 281 20.45 10.83 19.26
C PRO A 281 20.88 12.29 19.02
N ASP A 282 21.25 13.00 20.08
CA ASP A 282 21.64 14.40 20.01
C ASP A 282 22.89 14.56 19.12
N PRO A 283 22.86 15.44 18.09
CA PRO A 283 23.98 15.65 17.19
C PRO A 283 25.26 16.13 17.88
N GLU A 284 25.19 16.69 19.10
CA GLU A 284 26.36 17.03 19.91
C GLU A 284 27.12 15.79 20.41
N THR A 285 26.46 14.64 20.48
CA THR A 285 27.04 13.36 20.92
C THR A 285 27.39 12.43 19.75
N VAL A 286 26.87 12.70 18.56
CA VAL A 286 27.01 11.84 17.38
C VAL A 286 28.31 12.12 16.65
N ARG A 287 29.15 11.09 16.51
CA ARG A 287 30.49 11.20 15.91
C ARG A 287 30.56 10.72 14.48
N VAL A 288 31.44 11.35 13.72
CA VAL A 288 31.77 10.98 12.33
C VAL A 288 33.27 11.04 12.10
N ARG A 289 33.79 10.13 11.26
CA ARG A 289 35.17 10.13 10.78
C ARG A 289 35.20 10.45 9.28
N LEU A 290 35.98 11.45 8.91
CA LEU A 290 36.09 12.00 7.57
C LEU A 290 37.53 11.83 7.07
N ARG A 291 37.69 11.20 5.91
CA ARG A 291 39.00 10.96 5.29
C ARG A 291 39.01 11.55 3.90
N LEU A 292 40.09 12.25 3.55
CA LEU A 292 40.33 12.69 2.19
C LEU A 292 41.31 11.70 1.54
N VAL A 293 40.89 11.02 0.48
CA VAL A 293 41.70 9.98 -0.18
C VAL A 293 42.00 10.32 -1.63
N ASP A 294 43.15 9.88 -2.13
CA ASP A 294 43.48 9.92 -3.56
C ASP A 294 42.76 8.82 -4.37
N ALA A 295 43.11 8.71 -5.66
CA ALA A 295 42.57 7.69 -6.56
C ALA A 295 42.93 6.25 -6.14
N ASP A 296 44.04 6.06 -5.43
CA ASP A 296 44.50 4.76 -4.94
C ASP A 296 43.91 4.43 -3.55
N GLY A 297 43.13 5.35 -2.96
CA GLY A 297 42.48 5.21 -1.67
C GLY A 297 43.39 5.52 -0.47
N ALA A 298 44.56 6.11 -0.70
CA ALA A 298 45.47 6.53 0.36
C ALA A 298 45.06 7.90 0.92
N ASP A 299 45.20 8.08 2.25
CA ASP A 299 44.86 9.33 2.92
C ASP A 299 45.83 10.44 2.48
N VAL A 300 45.30 11.50 1.86
CA VAL A 300 46.07 12.68 1.43
C VAL A 300 46.03 13.83 2.44
N ALA A 301 45.17 13.72 3.45
CA ALA A 301 45.11 14.64 4.60
C ALA A 301 44.89 13.84 5.89
N GLU A 302 45.22 14.44 7.04
CA GLU A 302 44.99 13.80 8.34
C GLU A 302 43.48 13.54 8.56
N PRO A 303 43.06 12.29 8.87
CA PRO A 303 41.66 11.98 9.09
C PRO A 303 41.03 12.83 10.20
N LEU A 304 39.92 13.48 9.89
CA LEU A 304 39.17 14.32 10.84
C LEU A 304 38.12 13.45 11.56
N THR A 305 38.16 13.42 12.88
CA THR A 305 37.05 12.88 13.69
C THR A 305 36.38 14.04 14.43
N THR A 306 35.08 14.21 14.22
CA THR A 306 34.31 15.34 14.76
C THR A 306 32.87 14.92 15.09
N TYR A 307 32.09 15.86 15.62
CA TYR A 307 30.66 15.71 15.88
C TYR A 307 29.83 16.32 14.75
N VAL A 308 28.65 15.74 14.51
CA VAL A 308 27.75 16.17 13.43
C VAL A 308 26.95 17.42 13.79
N ALA A 309 26.94 17.86 15.05
CA ALA A 309 26.42 19.17 15.47
C ALA A 309 27.01 20.35 14.70
N ALA A 310 28.22 20.21 14.16
CA ALA A 310 28.85 21.23 13.31
C ALA A 310 28.07 21.51 11.99
N LEU A 311 27.13 20.64 11.61
CA LEU A 311 26.26 20.84 10.45
C LEU A 311 25.05 21.74 10.73
N ASP A 312 24.75 22.00 12.00
CA ASP A 312 23.62 22.85 12.47
C ASP A 312 22.29 22.47 11.79
N LEU A 313 21.96 21.18 11.80
CA LEU A 313 20.71 20.62 11.26
C LEU A 313 19.76 20.27 12.40
N ASP A 314 18.50 20.69 12.27
CA ASP A 314 17.43 20.30 13.19
C ASP A 314 16.96 18.84 12.97
N PRO A 315 16.16 18.25 13.87
CA PRO A 315 15.73 16.85 13.75
C PRO A 315 15.03 16.50 12.43
N LEU A 316 14.19 17.39 11.89
CA LEU A 316 13.47 17.16 10.64
C LEU A 316 14.39 17.34 9.43
N ASP A 317 15.39 18.21 9.53
CA ASP A 317 16.46 18.30 8.54
C ASP A 317 17.31 17.03 8.49
N TRP A 318 17.55 16.37 9.62
CA TRP A 318 18.22 15.05 9.64
C TRP A 318 17.37 13.95 9.01
N VAL A 319 16.06 13.92 9.28
CA VAL A 319 15.12 12.99 8.63
C VAL A 319 15.17 13.15 7.11
N ARG A 320 15.18 14.39 6.63
CA ARG A 320 15.29 14.73 5.21
C ARG A 320 16.66 14.39 4.63
N ALA A 321 17.74 14.73 5.32
CA ALA A 321 19.11 14.45 4.90
C ALA A 321 19.37 12.94 4.80
N ALA A 322 18.77 12.14 5.68
CA ALA A 322 18.83 10.68 5.61
C ALA A 322 18.14 10.12 4.35
N ALA A 323 17.14 10.82 3.80
CA ALA A 323 16.51 10.46 2.53
C ALA A 323 17.31 10.94 1.29
N SER A 324 18.25 11.88 1.44
CA SER A 324 19.05 12.46 0.35
C SER A 324 20.54 12.52 0.71
N SER A 325 21.27 11.43 0.44
CA SER A 325 22.69 11.30 0.80
C SER A 325 23.61 12.33 0.14
N ALA A 326 23.24 12.89 -1.01
CA ALA A 326 24.08 13.82 -1.77
C ALA A 326 24.28 15.18 -1.06
N GLU A 327 23.23 15.74 -0.47
CA GLU A 327 23.35 16.99 0.28
C GLU A 327 24.18 16.80 1.55
N LEU A 328 23.89 15.73 2.31
CA LEU A 328 24.62 15.43 3.53
C LEU A 328 26.12 15.25 3.23
N HIS A 329 26.45 14.50 2.19
CA HIS A 329 27.83 14.31 1.75
C HIS A 329 28.48 15.65 1.40
N THR A 330 27.79 16.52 0.66
CA THR A 330 28.29 17.86 0.30
C THR A 330 28.55 18.72 1.55
N ARG A 331 27.65 18.70 2.54
CA ARG A 331 27.82 19.42 3.81
C ARG A 331 29.02 18.90 4.60
N LEU A 332 29.18 17.58 4.69
CA LEU A 332 30.32 16.94 5.36
C LEU A 332 31.64 17.22 4.64
N ASP A 333 31.67 17.19 3.30
CA ASP A 333 32.87 17.50 2.52
C ASP A 333 33.30 18.95 2.75
N ARG A 334 32.36 19.88 2.69
CA ARG A 334 32.62 21.30 2.98
C ARG A 334 33.12 21.52 4.40
N LEU A 335 32.54 20.84 5.39
CA LEU A 335 33.01 20.89 6.78
C LEU A 335 34.45 20.40 6.89
N ALA A 336 34.77 19.25 6.29
CA ALA A 336 36.09 18.65 6.35
C ALA A 336 37.14 19.50 5.62
N ARG A 337 36.83 19.99 4.42
CA ARG A 337 37.72 20.87 3.64
C ARG A 337 37.94 22.21 4.32
N ALA A 338 36.92 22.78 4.97
CA ALA A 338 37.09 24.00 5.76
C ALA A 338 38.05 23.78 6.94
N HIS A 339 37.99 22.60 7.60
CA HIS A 339 38.92 22.23 8.66
C HIS A 339 40.36 22.08 8.12
N TRP A 340 40.58 21.31 7.06
CA TRP A 340 41.92 21.12 6.49
C TRP A 340 42.50 22.41 5.90
N ALA A 341 41.66 23.27 5.31
CA ALA A 341 42.08 24.56 4.78
C ALA A 341 42.66 25.50 5.85
N ALA A 342 42.25 25.33 7.11
CA ALA A 342 42.80 26.08 8.23
C ALA A 342 44.24 25.65 8.57
N ALA A 343 44.62 24.41 8.24
CA ALA A 343 45.97 23.86 8.46
C ALA A 343 46.92 24.07 7.26
N GLY A 344 46.39 24.28 6.04
CA GLY A 344 47.18 24.53 4.84
C GLY A 344 46.38 24.32 3.54
N PRO A 345 47.03 24.36 2.37
CA PRO A 345 46.38 24.02 1.10
C PRO A 345 45.79 22.60 1.14
N VAL A 346 44.49 22.47 0.85
CA VAL A 346 43.81 21.17 0.82
C VAL A 346 44.18 20.40 -0.46
N PRO A 347 44.72 19.18 -0.36
CA PRO A 347 45.03 18.36 -1.52
C PRO A 347 43.78 17.96 -2.32
N ALA A 348 43.95 17.65 -3.61
CA ALA A 348 42.87 17.05 -4.39
C ALA A 348 42.61 15.62 -3.88
N GLY A 349 41.34 15.27 -3.71
CA GLY A 349 40.93 13.96 -3.21
C GLY A 349 39.43 13.84 -3.05
N ARG A 350 38.95 12.61 -2.89
CA ARG A 350 37.57 12.24 -2.61
C ARG A 350 37.35 12.15 -1.10
N LEU A 351 36.21 12.65 -0.62
CA LEU A 351 35.81 12.43 0.76
C LEU A 351 35.27 11.01 0.96
N VAL A 352 35.77 10.33 1.99
CA VAL A 352 35.22 9.07 2.49
C VAL A 352 34.68 9.34 3.89
N VAL A 353 33.37 9.14 4.05
CA VAL A 353 32.66 9.22 5.33
C VAL A 353 32.64 7.83 5.95
N GLN A 354 33.09 7.71 7.19
CA GLN A 354 33.14 6.44 7.92
C GLN A 354 32.71 6.66 9.36
N ASP A 355 32.26 5.59 10.00
CA ASP A 355 32.08 5.61 11.44
C ASP A 355 33.45 5.62 12.13
N PRO A 356 33.57 6.33 13.27
CA PRO A 356 34.77 6.27 14.09
C PRO A 356 35.00 4.84 14.63
N PRO A 357 36.20 4.55 15.17
CA PRO A 357 36.45 3.31 15.90
C PRO A 357 35.39 3.08 16.99
N PRO A 358 35.02 1.81 17.26
CA PRO A 358 33.92 1.47 18.15
C PRO A 358 34.10 2.11 19.53
N GLY A 359 33.02 2.74 20.00
CA GLY A 359 32.93 3.44 21.27
C GLY A 359 31.50 3.45 21.80
N PRO A 360 31.27 4.02 23.00
CA PRO A 360 29.94 4.09 23.60
C PRO A 360 29.03 5.17 22.99
N GLU A 361 29.60 6.10 22.22
CA GLU A 361 28.89 7.21 21.60
C GLU A 361 28.24 6.80 20.28
N PRO A 362 27.05 7.33 19.95
CA PRO A 362 26.40 7.06 18.67
C PRO A 362 27.23 7.61 17.50
N THR A 363 27.11 6.93 16.36
CA THR A 363 27.80 7.29 15.12
C THR A 363 26.85 7.94 14.12
N LEU A 364 27.40 8.53 13.05
CA LEU A 364 26.57 9.08 11.97
C LEU A 364 25.66 7.99 11.38
N SER A 365 26.15 6.77 11.19
CA SER A 365 25.30 5.66 10.71
C SER A 365 24.11 5.39 11.63
N ASP A 366 24.32 5.41 12.95
CA ASP A 366 23.25 5.21 13.92
C ASP A 366 22.16 6.28 13.81
N LEU A 367 22.58 7.55 13.72
CA LEU A 367 21.66 8.68 13.52
C LEU A 367 20.90 8.56 12.20
N LEU A 368 21.56 8.19 11.10
CA LEU A 368 20.91 8.06 9.79
C LEU A 368 19.92 6.89 9.74
N VAL A 369 20.20 5.79 10.43
CA VAL A 369 19.27 4.66 10.57
C VAL A 369 18.04 5.10 11.36
N ALA A 370 18.22 5.78 12.50
CA ALA A 370 17.12 6.30 13.31
C ALA A 370 16.28 7.35 12.55
N ALA A 371 16.94 8.30 11.87
CA ALA A 371 16.31 9.35 11.07
C ALA A 371 15.51 8.76 9.90
N THR A 372 16.04 7.73 9.22
CA THR A 372 15.33 7.00 8.15
C THR A 372 14.10 6.29 8.68
N ALA A 373 14.22 5.60 9.82
CA ALA A 373 13.09 4.93 10.46
C ALA A 373 11.99 5.95 10.84
N LEU A 374 12.38 7.09 11.41
CA LEU A 374 11.46 8.17 11.75
C LEU A 374 10.78 8.76 10.51
N GLY A 375 11.52 8.98 9.43
CA GLY A 375 10.97 9.42 8.14
C GLY A 375 9.92 8.46 7.59
N ARG A 376 10.13 7.14 7.71
CA ARG A 376 9.14 6.13 7.32
C ARG A 376 7.88 6.19 8.17
N LEU A 377 8.02 6.37 9.49
CA LEU A 377 6.88 6.52 10.39
C LEU A 377 6.07 7.78 10.07
N ILE A 378 6.74 8.91 9.85
CA ILE A 378 6.10 10.18 9.45
C ILE A 378 5.36 10.01 8.12
N ALA A 379 5.98 9.38 7.12
CA ALA A 379 5.38 9.17 5.80
C ALA A 379 4.17 8.22 5.83
N ALA A 380 4.19 7.21 6.72
CA ALA A 380 3.10 6.25 6.90
C ALA A 380 1.94 6.78 7.75
N SER A 381 2.17 7.85 8.51
CA SER A 381 1.19 8.42 9.43
C SER A 381 0.53 9.68 8.88
N ARG A 382 -0.54 10.13 9.54
CA ARG A 382 -1.09 11.48 9.33
C ARG A 382 -1.25 12.22 10.65
N ALA A 383 -1.36 13.54 10.59
CA ALA A 383 -1.69 14.33 11.77
C ALA A 383 -3.00 13.84 12.43
N LEU A 384 -2.98 13.76 13.75
CA LEU A 384 -4.14 13.41 14.57
C LEU A 384 -5.25 14.45 14.39
N ALA A 385 -6.47 13.98 14.17
CA ALA A 385 -7.69 14.77 14.11
C ALA A 385 -8.54 14.52 15.36
N ALA A 386 -9.42 15.46 15.71
CA ALA A 386 -10.29 15.31 16.88
C ALA A 386 -11.27 14.12 16.76
N ASP A 387 -11.71 13.78 15.53
CA ASP A 387 -12.54 12.60 15.27
C ASP A 387 -11.82 11.27 15.55
N ASP A 388 -10.49 11.26 15.52
CA ASP A 388 -9.69 10.06 15.77
C ASP A 388 -9.78 9.59 17.22
N LEU A 389 -10.19 10.46 18.14
CA LEU A 389 -10.34 10.17 19.57
C LEU A 389 -11.81 9.96 19.96
N ARG A 390 -12.68 9.71 18.97
CA ARG A 390 -14.13 9.57 19.17
C ARG A 390 -14.66 8.30 18.51
N HIS A 391 -15.78 7.82 19.01
CA HIS A 391 -16.51 6.72 18.39
C HIS A 391 -17.08 7.17 17.02
N PRO A 392 -16.95 6.37 15.93
CA PRO A 392 -17.41 6.75 14.58
C PRO A 392 -18.88 7.18 14.48
N ALA A 393 -19.76 6.61 15.31
CA ALA A 393 -21.18 6.99 15.36
C ALA A 393 -21.45 8.30 16.14
N SER A 394 -20.43 8.96 16.68
CA SER A 394 -20.58 10.26 17.35
C SER A 394 -20.77 11.36 16.31
N ALA A 395 -21.42 12.46 16.70
CA ALA A 395 -21.42 13.67 15.88
C ALA A 395 -19.97 14.14 15.62
N THR A 396 -19.72 14.69 14.43
CA THR A 396 -18.41 15.20 13.99
C THR A 396 -17.80 16.11 15.05
N ALA A 397 -16.48 16.02 15.24
CA ALA A 397 -15.75 16.90 16.13
C ALA A 397 -15.77 18.35 15.67
N GLU A 398 -15.77 19.24 16.65
CA GLU A 398 -15.48 20.64 16.40
C GLU A 398 -14.05 20.77 15.86
N PRO A 399 -13.81 21.74 14.95
CA PRO A 399 -12.47 22.00 14.46
C PRO A 399 -11.53 22.38 15.62
N PRO A 400 -10.20 22.29 15.42
CA PRO A 400 -9.24 22.76 16.41
C PRO A 400 -9.51 24.22 16.80
N ALA A 401 -9.14 24.57 18.04
CA ALA A 401 -9.43 25.88 18.59
C ALA A 401 -8.86 27.00 17.69
N PRO A 402 -9.57 28.14 17.52
CA PRO A 402 -9.17 29.19 16.58
C PRO A 402 -7.75 29.74 16.80
N ASP A 403 -7.28 29.76 18.05
CA ASP A 403 -5.92 30.16 18.42
C ASP A 403 -4.86 29.21 17.84
N ALA A 404 -5.14 27.90 17.86
CA ALA A 404 -4.24 26.88 17.33
C ALA A 404 -4.16 26.92 15.80
N VAL A 405 -5.30 27.17 15.13
CA VAL A 405 -5.36 27.36 13.67
C VAL A 405 -4.67 28.67 13.27
N GLY A 406 -4.91 29.77 13.99
CA GLY A 406 -4.27 31.06 13.78
C GLY A 406 -2.74 30.98 13.91
N ALA A 407 -2.23 30.29 14.93
CA ALA A 407 -0.80 30.10 15.10
C ALA A 407 -0.16 29.30 13.95
N LEU A 408 -0.87 28.36 13.33
CA LEU A 408 -0.38 27.68 12.12
C LEU A 408 -0.39 28.62 10.90
N VAL A 409 -1.46 29.39 10.72
CA VAL A 409 -1.56 30.40 9.65
C VAL A 409 -0.37 31.37 9.70
N ASP A 410 -0.04 31.89 10.89
CA ASP A 410 1.08 32.82 11.06
C ASP A 410 2.42 32.18 10.64
N ARG A 411 2.64 30.90 10.99
CA ARG A 411 3.85 30.17 10.59
C ARG A 411 3.90 29.90 9.08
N VAL A 412 2.77 29.59 8.45
CA VAL A 412 2.69 29.42 6.98
C VAL A 412 2.99 30.73 6.27
N LEU A 413 2.43 31.85 6.71
CA LEU A 413 2.70 33.17 6.12
C LEU A 413 4.16 33.60 6.32
N ALA A 414 4.74 33.32 7.50
CA ALA A 414 6.15 33.55 7.75
C ALA A 414 7.05 32.69 6.84
N ALA A 415 6.67 31.42 6.63
CA ALA A 415 7.37 30.52 5.72
C ALA A 415 7.28 30.99 4.25
N GLU A 416 6.12 31.46 3.78
CA GLU A 416 5.98 32.05 2.45
C GLU A 416 6.90 33.26 2.27
N THR A 417 6.92 34.15 3.28
CA THR A 417 7.79 35.33 3.28
C THR A 417 9.26 34.92 3.24
N TRP A 418 9.67 33.96 4.07
CA TRP A 418 11.04 33.48 4.12
C TRP A 418 11.49 32.82 2.80
N VAL A 419 10.63 32.01 2.16
CA VAL A 419 10.94 31.41 0.85
C VAL A 419 11.00 32.49 -0.24
N ALA A 420 10.14 33.50 -0.20
CA ALA A 420 10.19 34.62 -1.13
C ALA A 420 11.48 35.46 -0.97
N ASP A 421 11.91 35.69 0.28
CA ASP A 421 13.17 36.35 0.59
C ASP A 421 14.38 35.51 0.13
N LEU A 422 14.32 34.18 0.30
CA LEU A 422 15.33 33.27 -0.20
C LEU A 422 15.44 33.35 -1.72
N VAL A 423 14.33 33.27 -2.46
CA VAL A 423 14.31 33.43 -3.93
C VAL A 423 14.88 34.78 -4.34
N THR A 424 14.49 35.86 -3.65
CA THR A 424 15.00 37.21 -3.92
C THR A 424 16.52 37.28 -3.69
N SER A 425 17.04 36.65 -2.64
CA SER A 425 18.47 36.61 -2.34
C SER A 425 19.28 35.79 -3.35
N LEU A 426 18.67 34.78 -3.99
CA LEU A 426 19.28 33.97 -5.04
C LEU A 426 19.27 34.71 -6.39
N ASP A 427 18.21 35.48 -6.67
CA ASP A 427 18.11 36.35 -7.85
C ASP A 427 19.04 37.57 -7.76
N GLN A 428 19.30 38.04 -6.54
CA GLN A 428 20.21 39.15 -6.24
C GLN A 428 21.37 38.64 -5.37
N PRO A 429 22.24 37.77 -5.92
CA PRO A 429 23.22 37.04 -5.14
C PRO A 429 24.21 37.96 -4.44
N ALA A 430 24.51 37.62 -3.19
CA ALA A 430 25.54 38.30 -2.40
C ALA A 430 26.88 38.35 -3.15
N ARG A 431 27.66 39.41 -2.92
CA ARG A 431 29.00 39.56 -3.51
C ARG A 431 30.03 38.62 -2.88
N GLU A 432 29.75 38.14 -1.68
CA GLU A 432 30.59 37.23 -0.93
C GLU A 432 30.19 35.78 -1.18
N ALA A 433 31.14 34.96 -1.63
CA ALA A 433 30.92 33.56 -1.97
C ALA A 433 30.40 32.74 -0.78
N ARG A 434 30.87 33.04 0.44
CA ARG A 434 30.42 32.37 1.68
C ARG A 434 28.93 32.59 1.94
N LEU A 435 28.44 33.82 1.80
CA LEU A 435 27.03 34.16 2.02
C LEU A 435 26.12 33.52 0.97
N LEU A 436 26.52 33.57 -0.31
CA LEU A 436 25.77 32.92 -1.38
C LEU A 436 25.72 31.40 -1.20
N THR A 437 26.81 30.80 -0.75
CA THR A 437 26.85 29.37 -0.46
C THR A 437 25.90 28.98 0.68
N ALA A 438 25.79 29.81 1.72
CA ALA A 438 24.83 29.56 2.80
C ALA A 438 23.38 29.57 2.28
N ARG A 439 23.02 30.55 1.44
CA ARG A 439 21.69 30.61 0.79
C ARG A 439 21.42 29.42 -0.14
N LEU A 440 22.45 28.95 -0.86
CA LEU A 440 22.36 27.76 -1.69
C LEU A 440 22.10 26.49 -0.85
N LEU A 441 22.76 26.35 0.30
CA LEU A 441 22.49 25.25 1.23
C LEU A 441 21.09 25.33 1.86
N GLU A 442 20.58 26.54 2.14
CA GLU A 442 19.18 26.73 2.57
C GLU A 442 18.20 26.28 1.47
N ALA A 443 18.46 26.60 0.20
CA ALA A 443 17.64 26.13 -0.91
C ALA A 443 17.75 24.61 -1.13
N ALA A 444 18.95 24.04 -0.99
CA ALA A 444 19.16 22.59 -1.05
C ALA A 444 18.37 21.88 0.06
N ALA A 445 18.28 22.49 1.26
CA ALA A 445 17.49 21.97 2.36
C ALA A 445 15.97 21.94 2.08
N LEU A 446 15.49 22.68 1.09
CA LEU A 446 14.11 22.59 0.59
C LEU A 446 13.93 21.51 -0.49
N GLY A 447 14.92 20.65 -0.70
CA GLY A 447 14.89 19.61 -1.72
C GLY A 447 15.15 20.11 -3.14
N VAL A 448 15.93 21.18 -3.31
CA VAL A 448 16.35 21.69 -4.63
C VAL A 448 17.77 21.19 -4.92
N PRO A 449 17.93 20.07 -5.65
CA PRO A 449 19.25 19.46 -5.87
C PRO A 449 20.19 20.36 -6.67
N GLU A 450 19.67 21.22 -7.55
CA GLU A 450 20.43 22.20 -8.33
C GLU A 450 21.07 23.29 -7.45
N ALA A 451 20.69 23.40 -6.18
CA ALA A 451 21.24 24.36 -5.25
C ALA A 451 22.51 23.85 -4.54
N LEU A 452 22.96 22.62 -4.80
CA LEU A 452 24.15 22.08 -4.14
C LEU A 452 25.43 22.83 -4.57
N PRO A 453 26.11 23.52 -3.64
CA PRO A 453 27.35 24.23 -3.96
C PRO A 453 28.52 23.26 -4.15
N PRO A 454 29.61 23.68 -4.83
CA PRO A 454 30.85 22.92 -4.88
C PRO A 454 31.38 22.57 -3.48
N THR A 455 32.15 21.50 -3.35
CA THR A 455 32.62 21.02 -2.05
C THR A 455 33.81 21.82 -1.52
N ASP A 456 34.63 22.41 -2.39
CA ASP A 456 35.73 23.27 -1.97
C ASP A 456 35.23 24.56 -1.26
N PRO A 457 36.00 25.09 -0.29
CA PRO A 457 35.65 26.31 0.41
C PRO A 457 35.50 27.45 -0.59
N ALA A 458 34.33 28.09 -0.53
CA ALA A 458 33.89 29.04 -1.55
C ALA A 458 34.91 30.18 -1.71
N SER A 459 35.55 30.24 -2.88
CA SER A 459 36.53 31.25 -3.21
C SER A 459 35.92 32.31 -4.14
N ALA A 460 36.57 33.47 -4.27
CA ALA A 460 36.15 34.48 -5.24
C ALA A 460 36.16 33.95 -6.70
N ARG A 461 36.92 32.87 -6.98
CA ARG A 461 37.01 32.26 -8.31
C ARG A 461 35.77 31.46 -8.67
N ASP A 462 35.04 30.93 -7.69
CA ASP A 462 33.86 30.09 -7.89
C ASP A 462 32.57 30.90 -8.07
N MET A 463 32.65 32.22 -7.92
CA MET A 463 31.48 33.10 -8.00
C MET A 463 30.66 32.98 -9.30
N PRO A 464 31.23 32.78 -10.50
CA PRO A 464 30.43 32.55 -11.71
C PRO A 464 29.53 31.32 -11.57
N LEU A 465 30.10 30.19 -11.14
CA LEU A 465 29.36 28.94 -10.92
C LEU A 465 28.31 29.09 -9.82
N LEU A 466 28.65 29.71 -8.69
CA LEU A 466 27.69 29.94 -7.59
C LEU A 466 26.50 30.79 -8.03
N ARG A 467 26.70 31.76 -8.94
CA ARG A 467 25.59 32.55 -9.51
C ARG A 467 24.72 31.74 -10.45
N GLU A 468 25.30 30.85 -11.24
CA GLU A 468 24.54 29.93 -12.11
C GLU A 468 23.68 28.98 -11.27
N LEU A 469 24.26 28.38 -10.22
CA LEU A 469 23.53 27.56 -9.25
C LEU A 469 22.42 28.36 -8.56
N ALA A 470 22.68 29.61 -8.18
CA ALA A 470 21.68 30.46 -7.55
C ALA A 470 20.49 30.75 -8.49
N ALA A 471 20.77 31.05 -9.77
CA ALA A 471 19.73 31.25 -10.77
C ALA A 471 18.92 29.97 -11.03
N ALA A 472 19.56 28.80 -11.04
CA ALA A 472 18.88 27.51 -11.15
C ALA A 472 18.00 27.20 -9.92
N ALA A 473 18.53 27.42 -8.73
CA ALA A 473 17.81 27.24 -7.47
C ALA A 473 16.59 28.17 -7.36
N ALA A 474 16.76 29.45 -7.71
CA ALA A 474 15.65 30.40 -7.77
C ALA A 474 14.55 29.95 -8.76
N ALA A 475 14.95 29.45 -9.94
CA ALA A 475 14.00 28.92 -10.92
C ALA A 475 13.25 27.67 -10.41
N GLY A 476 13.90 26.81 -9.62
CA GLY A 476 13.29 25.64 -9.00
C GLY A 476 12.32 25.97 -7.85
N LEU A 477 12.58 27.05 -7.10
CA LEU A 477 11.74 27.49 -5.99
C LEU A 477 10.53 28.33 -6.42
N ARG A 478 10.64 29.12 -7.50
CA ARG A 478 9.54 29.99 -7.98
C ARG A 478 8.18 29.28 -8.17
N PRO A 479 8.09 28.06 -8.73
CA PRO A 479 6.81 27.37 -8.84
C PRO A 479 6.09 27.20 -7.50
N ARG A 480 6.83 26.99 -6.40
CA ARG A 480 6.27 26.87 -5.04
C ARG A 480 5.70 28.19 -4.53
N LEU A 481 6.09 29.32 -5.09
CA LEU A 481 5.54 30.64 -4.77
C LEU A 481 4.43 31.08 -5.75
N ALA A 482 4.36 30.47 -6.93
CA ALA A 482 3.43 30.85 -8.00
C ALA A 482 2.00 30.32 -7.79
N ALA A 483 1.79 29.39 -6.85
CA ALA A 483 0.46 28.99 -6.44
C ALA A 483 -0.31 30.15 -5.81
N ILE A 484 -1.64 30.02 -5.76
CA ILE A 484 -2.52 31.02 -5.14
C ILE A 484 -2.00 31.28 -3.71
N PRO A 485 -1.68 32.54 -3.34
CA PRO A 485 -1.20 32.86 -2.00
C PRO A 485 -2.13 32.29 -0.95
N PHE A 486 -1.57 31.81 0.16
CA PHE A 486 -2.37 31.21 1.21
C PHE A 486 -3.44 32.20 1.73
N GLN A 487 -4.70 31.77 1.70
CA GLN A 487 -5.83 32.56 2.21
C GLN A 487 -6.41 31.91 3.47
N ASN A 488 -6.28 32.64 4.57
CA ASN A 488 -6.97 32.35 5.82
C ASN A 488 -8.48 32.64 5.64
N ASP A 489 -9.32 31.65 5.93
CA ASP A 489 -10.76 31.83 6.05
C ASP A 489 -11.21 31.50 7.48
N PRO A 490 -11.40 32.53 8.34
CA PRO A 490 -11.85 32.33 9.71
C PRO A 490 -13.25 31.70 9.81
N ALA A 491 -14.07 31.76 8.76
CA ALA A 491 -15.40 31.15 8.74
C ALA A 491 -15.35 29.64 8.45
N ASP A 492 -14.22 29.14 7.90
CA ASP A 492 -13.96 27.73 7.65
C ASP A 492 -12.59 27.30 8.24
N PRO A 493 -12.51 27.06 9.57
CA PRO A 493 -11.27 26.65 10.21
C PRO A 493 -10.75 25.30 9.71
N ALA A 494 -11.64 24.37 9.34
CA ALA A 494 -11.27 23.03 8.88
C ALA A 494 -10.64 23.08 7.48
N GLY A 495 -11.25 23.81 6.53
CA GLY A 495 -10.66 24.02 5.21
C GLY A 495 -9.42 24.91 5.26
N THR A 496 -9.38 25.92 6.13
CA THR A 496 -8.16 26.72 6.38
C THR A 496 -7.00 25.84 6.85
N LEU A 497 -7.25 24.92 7.80
CA LEU A 497 -6.26 23.96 8.26
C LEU A 497 -5.77 23.06 7.12
N ALA A 498 -6.69 22.49 6.31
CA ALA A 498 -6.32 21.64 5.19
C ALA A 498 -5.45 22.38 4.15
N ARG A 499 -5.83 23.61 3.79
CA ARG A 499 -5.04 24.46 2.88
C ARG A 499 -3.69 24.83 3.47
N ALA A 500 -3.62 25.11 4.77
CA ALA A 500 -2.37 25.45 5.46
C ALA A 500 -1.37 24.28 5.43
N ARG A 501 -1.86 23.04 5.66
CA ARG A 501 -1.03 21.83 5.56
C ARG A 501 -0.51 21.60 4.14
N ALA A 502 -1.39 21.70 3.14
CA ALA A 502 -1.00 21.56 1.74
C ALA A 502 0.05 22.61 1.34
N ARG A 503 -0.11 23.86 1.81
CA ARG A 503 0.84 24.93 1.55
C ARG A 503 2.19 24.69 2.22
N ALA A 504 2.20 24.22 3.47
CA ALA A 504 3.43 23.89 4.19
C ALA A 504 4.23 22.79 3.49
N GLU A 505 3.56 21.74 3.01
CA GLU A 505 4.18 20.66 2.22
C GLU A 505 4.77 21.18 0.90
N GLU A 506 4.05 22.04 0.19
CA GLU A 506 4.52 22.69 -1.05
C GLU A 506 5.79 23.53 -0.82
N LEU A 507 5.81 24.35 0.23
CA LEU A 507 6.96 25.22 0.56
C LEU A 507 8.19 24.39 0.93
N CYS A 508 8.04 23.40 1.82
CA CYS A 508 9.14 22.54 2.27
C CYS A 508 9.67 21.59 1.18
N GLY A 509 8.85 21.23 0.19
CA GLY A 509 9.21 20.22 -0.81
C GLY A 509 9.32 18.80 -0.23
N GLN A 510 8.77 18.59 0.96
CA GLN A 510 8.69 17.31 1.64
C GLN A 510 7.40 17.22 2.43
N ARG A 511 6.88 16.00 2.56
CA ARG A 511 5.66 15.73 3.33
C ARG A 511 5.95 15.85 4.82
N ILE A 512 5.27 16.79 5.47
CA ILE A 512 5.31 16.97 6.92
C ILE A 512 3.88 16.87 7.49
N PRO A 513 3.68 16.31 8.70
CA PRO A 513 2.33 16.15 9.26
C PRO A 513 1.61 17.48 9.53
N VAL A 514 2.36 18.50 9.98
CA VAL A 514 1.86 19.81 10.39
C VAL A 514 0.82 19.68 11.49
N LEU A 515 1.32 19.43 12.69
CA LEU A 515 0.49 19.15 13.85
C LEU A 515 -0.09 20.43 14.44
N VAL A 516 -1.32 20.29 14.94
CA VAL A 516 -2.04 21.36 15.63
C VAL A 516 -2.60 20.76 16.92
N PRO A 517 -2.44 21.43 18.08
CA PRO A 517 -3.02 20.96 19.32
C PRO A 517 -4.55 20.87 19.22
N ILE A 518 -5.09 19.72 19.62
CA ILE A 518 -6.53 19.47 19.73
C ILE A 518 -6.92 19.30 21.20
N ALA A 519 -8.20 19.46 21.51
CA ALA A 519 -8.71 19.17 22.85
C ALA A 519 -8.49 17.69 23.17
N ALA A 520 -8.02 17.41 24.39
CA ALA A 520 -7.92 16.05 24.89
C ALA A 520 -9.33 15.41 24.99
N PRO A 521 -9.45 14.09 24.83
CA PRO A 521 -10.72 13.41 24.99
C PRO A 521 -11.22 13.59 26.43
N ALA A 522 -12.54 13.51 26.60
CA ALA A 522 -13.22 13.61 27.89
C ALA A 522 -13.75 12.24 28.36
N GLY A 523 -14.16 12.17 29.63
CA GLY A 523 -14.77 10.96 30.22
C GLY A 523 -13.81 9.78 30.31
N GLY A 524 -14.33 8.56 30.21
CA GLY A 524 -13.57 7.32 30.44
C GLY A 524 -12.33 7.15 29.55
N LEU A 525 -12.35 7.68 28.31
CA LEU A 525 -11.17 7.67 27.44
C LEU A 525 -10.01 8.51 28.02
N ARG A 526 -10.31 9.61 28.70
CA ARG A 526 -9.30 10.42 29.42
C ARG A 526 -8.74 9.65 30.60
N ASP A 527 -9.61 8.98 31.34
CA ASP A 527 -9.25 8.24 32.55
C ASP A 527 -8.36 7.03 32.21
N ASP A 528 -8.69 6.30 31.14
CA ASP A 528 -7.90 5.16 30.65
C ASP A 528 -6.52 5.58 30.15
N LEU A 529 -6.42 6.70 29.42
CA LEU A 529 -5.14 7.22 28.91
C LEU A 529 -4.30 7.91 30.00
N GLY A 530 -4.94 8.46 31.04
CA GLY A 530 -4.29 9.12 32.16
C GLY A 530 -3.83 8.19 33.29
N GLN A 531 -4.09 6.87 33.18
CA GLN A 531 -3.73 5.90 34.21
C GLN A 531 -2.80 4.82 33.66
N TRP A 532 -1.79 4.48 34.44
CA TRP A 532 -0.82 3.44 34.12
C TRP A 532 -0.59 2.54 35.35
N PRO A 533 -0.76 1.20 35.25
CA PRO A 533 -1.18 0.43 34.08
C PRO A 533 -2.67 0.62 33.71
N SER A 534 -3.08 0.18 32.51
CA SER A 534 -4.49 0.23 32.07
C SER A 534 -5.39 -0.60 33.01
N ARG A 535 -6.62 -0.14 33.24
CA ARG A 535 -7.64 -0.87 34.02
C ARG A 535 -8.33 -1.98 33.22
N LEU A 536 -8.19 -1.96 31.89
CA LEU A 536 -8.84 -2.95 31.03
C LEU A 536 -8.18 -4.32 31.22
N GLN A 537 -9.01 -5.34 31.48
CA GLN A 537 -8.54 -6.71 31.60
C GLN A 537 -7.91 -7.17 30.28
N GLY A 538 -6.76 -7.85 30.37
CA GLY A 538 -5.98 -8.29 29.21
C GLY A 538 -5.03 -7.23 28.63
N ALA A 539 -5.07 -5.98 29.08
CA ALA A 539 -4.19 -4.89 28.61
C ALA A 539 -2.92 -4.73 29.47
N ALA A 540 -2.32 -5.83 29.95
CA ALA A 540 -1.03 -5.77 30.63
C ALA A 540 0.05 -5.25 29.67
N PRO A 541 1.06 -4.46 30.11
CA PRO A 541 2.04 -3.85 29.20
C PRO A 541 2.71 -4.85 28.24
N ALA A 542 3.05 -6.05 28.73
CA ALA A 542 3.62 -7.11 27.90
C ALA A 542 2.64 -7.62 26.82
N ALA A 543 1.35 -7.74 27.14
CA ALA A 543 0.33 -8.17 26.18
C ALA A 543 0.10 -7.11 25.10
N VAL A 544 0.12 -5.82 25.47
CA VAL A 544 0.00 -4.72 24.50
C VAL A 544 1.21 -4.66 23.56
N ARG A 545 2.43 -4.85 24.09
CA ARG A 545 3.64 -4.94 23.27
C ARG A 545 3.62 -6.15 22.32
N ALA A 546 3.20 -7.33 22.80
CA ALA A 546 3.04 -8.51 21.95
C ALA A 546 2.02 -8.28 20.84
N TRP A 547 0.86 -7.69 21.17
CA TRP A 547 -0.16 -7.34 20.18
C TRP A 547 0.37 -6.37 19.11
N LEU A 548 1.15 -5.34 19.51
CA LEU A 548 1.79 -4.44 18.54
C LEU A 548 2.79 -5.18 17.64
N ALA A 549 3.59 -6.08 18.21
CA ALA A 549 4.57 -6.88 17.47
C ALA A 549 3.89 -7.81 16.44
N ASP A 550 2.80 -8.49 16.81
CA ASP A 550 2.03 -9.34 15.90
C ASP A 550 1.44 -8.52 14.74
N HIS A 551 0.87 -7.35 15.04
CA HIS A 551 0.30 -6.49 13.99
C HIS A 551 1.38 -5.86 13.12
N ALA A 552 2.58 -5.59 13.63
CA ALA A 552 3.71 -5.11 12.83
C ALA A 552 4.14 -6.12 11.74
N LEU A 553 3.78 -7.41 11.84
CA LEU A 553 4.05 -8.40 10.80
C LEU A 553 3.30 -8.09 9.49
N VAL A 554 2.07 -7.56 9.60
CA VAL A 554 1.18 -7.30 8.46
C VAL A 554 0.83 -5.81 8.26
N ARG A 555 1.20 -4.94 9.21
CA ARG A 555 0.92 -3.49 9.17
C ARG A 555 2.23 -2.68 9.14
N PRO A 556 2.66 -2.18 7.97
CA PRO A 556 3.92 -1.43 7.84
C PRO A 556 4.00 -0.18 8.74
N ALA A 557 2.89 0.52 8.95
CA ALA A 557 2.85 1.71 9.81
C ALA A 557 3.11 1.37 11.28
N VAL A 558 2.52 0.28 11.79
CA VAL A 558 2.79 -0.24 13.15
C VAL A 558 4.23 -0.72 13.27
N ARG A 559 4.77 -1.37 12.23
CA ARG A 559 6.20 -1.75 12.20
C ARG A 559 7.12 -0.54 12.26
N ALA A 560 6.80 0.52 11.52
CA ALA A 560 7.58 1.76 11.55
C ALA A 560 7.57 2.40 12.95
N LEU A 561 6.42 2.36 13.65
CA LEU A 561 6.30 2.84 15.03
C LEU A 561 7.23 2.08 15.98
N LEU A 562 7.19 0.75 15.95
CA LEU A 562 8.04 -0.09 16.79
C LEU A 562 9.52 0.11 16.48
N THR A 563 9.89 0.08 15.19
CA THR A 563 11.29 0.22 14.77
C THR A 563 11.91 1.52 15.27
N VAL A 564 11.17 2.63 15.23
CA VAL A 564 11.66 3.93 15.71
C VAL A 564 11.90 3.93 17.23
N HIS A 565 11.00 3.33 18.01
CA HIS A 565 11.17 3.27 19.46
C HIS A 565 12.24 2.26 19.87
N ASP A 566 12.34 1.11 19.19
CA ASP A 566 13.42 0.13 19.42
C ASP A 566 14.80 0.76 19.17
N LEU A 567 14.92 1.59 18.12
CA LEU A 567 16.15 2.35 17.84
C LEU A 567 16.40 3.43 18.90
N ALA A 568 15.39 4.19 19.32
CA ALA A 568 15.53 5.19 20.38
C ALA A 568 15.99 4.55 21.71
N GLU A 569 15.40 3.42 22.09
CA GLU A 569 15.79 2.63 23.27
C GLU A 569 17.23 2.11 23.13
N THR A 570 17.58 1.54 21.96
CA THR A 570 18.92 0.99 21.70
C THR A 570 20.01 2.06 21.73
N LEU A 571 19.71 3.25 21.21
CA LEU A 571 20.62 4.40 21.17
C LEU A 571 20.63 5.20 22.47
N GLY A 572 19.77 4.85 23.43
CA GLY A 572 19.74 5.48 24.76
C GLY A 572 19.29 6.94 24.73
N THR A 573 18.37 7.33 23.83
CA THR A 573 17.88 8.72 23.75
C THR A 573 16.99 9.12 24.93
N GLY A 574 16.57 8.14 25.74
CA GLY A 574 15.67 8.32 26.87
C GLY A 574 14.18 8.17 26.52
N GLU A 575 13.84 7.97 25.24
CA GLU A 575 12.50 7.56 24.83
C GLU A 575 12.38 6.05 24.82
N GLU A 576 11.26 5.56 25.35
CA GLU A 576 10.89 4.16 25.36
C GLU A 576 9.48 3.99 24.80
N LEU A 577 9.15 2.78 24.37
CA LEU A 577 7.78 2.43 24.01
C LEU A 577 6.91 2.39 25.28
N ASP A 578 5.96 3.31 25.42
CA ASP A 578 5.02 3.40 26.54
C ASP A 578 3.58 3.31 25.99
N PRO A 579 3.13 2.10 25.58
CA PRO A 579 1.85 1.95 24.91
C PRO A 579 0.71 1.88 25.92
N ARG A 580 -0.16 2.89 25.91
CA ARG A 580 -1.38 2.95 26.72
C ARG A 580 -2.59 2.46 25.94
N VAL A 581 -3.57 1.94 26.65
CA VAL A 581 -4.76 1.35 26.04
C VAL A 581 -6.01 1.97 26.62
N ALA A 582 -6.93 2.29 25.73
CA ALA A 582 -8.27 2.74 26.05
C ALA A 582 -9.29 2.17 25.07
N GLN A 583 -10.57 2.28 25.40
CA GLN A 583 -11.64 1.74 24.55
C GLN A 583 -12.93 2.54 24.66
N LEU A 584 -13.67 2.61 23.55
CA LEU A 584 -15.04 3.10 23.51
C LEU A 584 -16.01 1.99 23.04
N PRO A 585 -17.23 1.91 23.60
CA PRO A 585 -17.67 2.58 24.81
C PRO A 585 -16.80 2.17 26.01
N HIS A 586 -16.59 3.10 26.95
CA HIS A 586 -15.79 2.83 28.13
C HIS A 586 -16.48 1.78 29.02
N ALA A 587 -15.71 0.80 29.48
CA ALA A 587 -16.17 -0.25 30.38
C ALA A 587 -15.16 -0.40 31.53
N ASP A 588 -15.62 -0.27 32.78
CA ASP A 588 -14.81 -0.43 33.98
C ASP A 588 -15.51 -1.38 34.99
N PRO A 589 -14.99 -2.61 35.22
CA PRO A 589 -13.90 -3.24 34.49
C PRO A 589 -14.38 -3.79 33.13
N GLY A 590 -13.70 -3.39 32.06
CA GLY A 590 -13.91 -3.92 30.70
C GLY A 590 -12.80 -4.89 30.28
N ILE A 591 -13.07 -5.73 29.28
CA ILE A 591 -12.04 -6.53 28.61
C ILE A 591 -11.54 -5.73 27.41
N TRP A 592 -10.22 -5.59 27.29
CA TRP A 592 -9.61 -4.93 26.15
C TRP A 592 -9.87 -5.69 24.86
N ILE A 593 -10.38 -5.02 23.83
CA ILE A 593 -10.71 -5.67 22.54
C ILE A 593 -9.53 -6.35 21.87
N GLY A 594 -8.29 -5.87 22.09
CA GLY A 594 -7.09 -6.49 21.53
C GLY A 594 -6.76 -7.85 22.16
N GLY A 595 -7.26 -8.12 23.36
CA GLY A 595 -7.13 -9.40 24.06
C GLY A 595 -8.44 -10.21 24.16
N ALA A 596 -9.54 -9.70 23.59
CA ALA A 596 -10.85 -10.35 23.68
C ALA A 596 -11.04 -11.35 22.53
N ALA A 597 -11.44 -12.58 22.85
CA ALA A 597 -11.82 -13.58 21.83
C ALA A 597 -13.07 -13.15 21.03
N THR A 598 -13.98 -12.42 21.68
CA THR A 598 -15.18 -11.84 21.08
C THR A 598 -15.28 -10.36 21.48
N PRO A 599 -14.78 -9.43 20.64
CA PRO A 599 -14.90 -8.00 20.87
C PRO A 599 -16.36 -7.58 21.05
N SER A 600 -16.64 -6.55 21.86
CA SER A 600 -17.99 -6.01 21.96
C SER A 600 -18.43 -5.32 20.66
N VAL A 601 -19.73 -5.36 20.36
CA VAL A 601 -20.32 -4.74 19.17
C VAL A 601 -19.97 -3.25 19.10
N GLY A 602 -19.44 -2.81 17.95
CA GLY A 602 -19.10 -1.41 17.72
C GLY A 602 -17.95 -0.89 18.60
N ALA A 603 -17.15 -1.77 19.20
CA ALA A 603 -16.02 -1.33 20.01
C ALA A 603 -14.97 -0.60 19.17
N VAL A 604 -14.40 0.45 19.74
CA VAL A 604 -13.25 1.17 19.20
C VAL A 604 -12.12 1.09 20.21
N GLY A 605 -11.07 0.34 19.90
CA GLY A 605 -9.89 0.22 20.73
C GLY A 605 -8.81 1.19 20.29
N PHE A 606 -8.14 1.77 21.28
CA PHE A 606 -7.04 2.69 21.10
C PHE A 606 -5.79 2.09 21.73
N VAL A 607 -4.72 1.98 20.95
CA VAL A 607 -3.37 1.75 21.44
C VAL A 607 -2.56 3.01 21.17
N VAL A 608 -2.16 3.70 22.23
CA VAL A 608 -1.56 5.03 22.19
C VAL A 608 -0.14 4.94 22.71
N GLN A 609 0.84 5.15 21.84
CA GLN A 609 2.20 5.45 22.29
C GLN A 609 2.21 6.83 22.95
N SER A 610 2.43 6.87 24.27
CA SER A 610 2.38 8.12 25.03
C SER A 610 3.73 8.81 25.12
N GLY A 611 3.80 10.04 24.60
CA GLY A 611 4.92 10.97 24.80
C GLY A 611 4.64 12.01 25.90
N TYR A 612 3.68 11.76 26.79
CA TYR A 612 3.31 12.60 27.94
C TYR A 612 3.59 11.87 29.27
N GLY A 613 3.55 12.61 30.38
CA GLY A 613 3.80 12.04 31.71
C GLY A 613 2.69 11.12 32.19
N THR A 614 2.52 10.99 33.50
CA THR A 614 1.47 10.14 34.07
C THR A 614 0.06 10.63 33.70
N GLN A 615 -0.16 11.95 33.62
CA GLN A 615 -1.46 12.55 33.30
C GLN A 615 -1.55 13.00 31.85
N LEU A 616 -2.71 12.78 31.23
CA LEU A 616 -3.03 13.30 29.90
C LEU A 616 -3.22 14.84 29.98
N PRO A 617 -2.52 15.64 29.16
CA PRO A 617 -2.71 17.09 29.15
C PRO A 617 -4.12 17.48 28.68
N ASN A 618 -4.49 18.75 28.84
CA ASN A 618 -5.81 19.26 28.40
C ASN A 618 -5.89 19.45 26.88
N ARG A 619 -4.75 19.67 26.24
CA ARG A 619 -4.58 19.68 24.79
C ARG A 619 -3.53 18.66 24.42
N VAL A 620 -3.73 17.97 23.32
CA VAL A 620 -2.83 16.93 22.82
C VAL A 620 -2.47 17.21 21.38
N ALA A 621 -1.29 16.76 20.97
CA ALA A 621 -0.91 16.69 19.56
C ALA A 621 -0.39 15.29 19.28
N GLY A 622 -0.47 14.85 18.02
CA GLY A 622 -0.12 13.47 17.72
C GLY A 622 -0.21 13.06 16.27
N LEU A 623 0.06 11.79 16.05
CA LEU A 623 -0.08 11.09 14.78
C LEU A 623 -1.14 9.99 14.91
N MET A 624 -1.98 9.88 13.88
CA MET A 624 -2.70 8.65 13.58
C MET A 624 -1.75 7.77 12.77
N VAL A 625 -1.31 6.65 13.36
CA VAL A 625 -0.34 5.73 12.76
C VAL A 625 -1.06 4.73 11.86
N ASP A 626 -2.10 4.07 12.37
CA ASP A 626 -2.91 3.13 11.60
C ASP A 626 -4.32 3.01 12.17
N SER A 627 -5.29 2.67 11.32
CA SER A 627 -6.67 2.40 11.71
C SER A 627 -7.27 1.34 10.80
N TRP A 628 -7.91 0.33 11.38
CA TRP A 628 -8.58 -0.70 10.61
C TRP A 628 -9.83 -1.25 11.30
N ASN A 629 -10.71 -1.81 10.47
CA ASN A 629 -11.90 -2.52 10.92
C ASN A 629 -11.58 -4.02 10.96
N GLN A 630 -11.94 -4.66 12.06
CA GLN A 630 -11.97 -6.10 12.22
C GLN A 630 -13.43 -6.54 12.17
N ALA A 631 -13.80 -7.31 11.15
CA ALA A 631 -15.09 -7.97 11.10
C ALA A 631 -15.10 -9.16 12.07
N VAL A 632 -15.99 -9.14 13.05
CA VAL A 632 -16.22 -10.23 14.00
C VAL A 632 -17.45 -11.00 13.51
N PRO A 633 -17.30 -12.25 13.04
CA PRO A 633 -18.44 -13.07 12.63
C PRO A 633 -19.39 -13.30 13.82
N ALA A 634 -20.69 -13.33 13.55
CA ALA A 634 -21.67 -13.74 14.55
C ALA A 634 -21.38 -15.18 15.01
N ALA A 635 -21.47 -15.43 16.33
CA ALA A 635 -21.23 -16.75 16.91
C ALA A 635 -22.26 -17.81 16.45
N ALA A 636 -23.46 -17.36 16.07
CA ALA A 636 -24.51 -18.18 15.47
C ALA A 636 -25.22 -17.38 14.38
N HIS A 637 -25.62 -18.05 13.31
CA HIS A 637 -26.51 -17.48 12.29
C HIS A 637 -27.54 -18.53 11.87
N ASP A 638 -28.74 -18.07 11.51
CA ASP A 638 -29.73 -18.94 10.90
C ASP A 638 -29.28 -19.26 9.46
N SER A 639 -29.09 -20.53 9.15
CA SER A 639 -28.89 -20.99 7.77
C SER A 639 -30.25 -21.11 7.09
N ALA A 640 -30.88 -19.98 6.75
CA ALA A 640 -32.17 -19.99 6.07
C ALA A 640 -31.97 -19.88 4.55
N VAL A 641 -32.59 -20.77 3.79
CA VAL A 641 -32.79 -20.61 2.34
C VAL A 641 -34.19 -20.02 2.14
N ALA A 642 -34.26 -18.79 1.67
CA ALA A 642 -35.52 -18.16 1.30
C ALA A 642 -35.81 -18.44 -0.18
N PHE A 643 -36.88 -19.19 -0.46
CA PHE A 643 -37.37 -19.43 -1.81
C PHE A 643 -38.50 -18.44 -2.10
N HIS A 644 -38.29 -17.54 -3.07
CA HIS A 644 -39.40 -16.84 -3.71
C HIS A 644 -39.78 -17.62 -4.96
N TYR A 645 -40.74 -18.54 -4.81
CA TYR A 645 -41.36 -19.21 -5.95
C TYR A 645 -42.49 -18.31 -6.44
N ASP A 646 -42.22 -17.54 -7.48
CA ASP A 646 -43.25 -16.82 -8.23
C ASP A 646 -43.99 -17.85 -9.08
N GLN A 647 -45.03 -18.46 -8.52
CA GLN A 647 -45.93 -19.32 -9.28
C GLN A 647 -46.53 -18.43 -10.39
N PRO A 648 -46.45 -18.80 -11.68
CA PRO A 648 -47.00 -17.95 -12.73
C PRO A 648 -48.52 -17.82 -12.56
N ASP A 649 -48.96 -16.73 -11.93
CA ASP A 649 -50.37 -16.39 -11.67
C ASP A 649 -51.14 -15.93 -12.92
N ALA A 650 -50.55 -16.06 -14.12
CA ALA A 650 -51.20 -15.78 -15.38
C ALA A 650 -52.14 -16.93 -15.80
N SER A 651 -53.25 -17.11 -15.08
CA SER A 651 -54.45 -17.69 -15.68
C SER A 651 -55.16 -16.58 -16.47
N PRO A 652 -55.17 -16.59 -17.82
CA PRO A 652 -55.88 -15.54 -18.56
C PRO A 652 -57.36 -15.57 -18.16
N PRO A 653 -57.94 -14.45 -17.67
CA PRO A 653 -59.34 -14.43 -17.30
C PRO A 653 -60.14 -14.53 -18.60
N GLN A 654 -60.79 -15.67 -18.79
CA GLN A 654 -61.73 -15.96 -19.90
C GLN A 654 -61.10 -16.03 -21.29
N ALA A 655 -60.39 -17.12 -21.59
CA ALA A 655 -60.13 -17.50 -22.98
C ALA A 655 -61.43 -18.01 -23.64
N ILE A 656 -61.93 -17.27 -24.65
CA ILE A 656 -63.07 -17.69 -25.48
C ILE A 656 -62.52 -18.31 -26.77
N LEU A 657 -62.83 -19.58 -27.02
CA LEU A 657 -62.59 -20.20 -28.32
C LEU A 657 -63.74 -19.85 -29.26
N VAL A 658 -63.47 -19.00 -30.26
CA VAL A 658 -64.43 -18.70 -31.32
C VAL A 658 -64.15 -19.60 -32.51
N ALA A 659 -64.99 -20.62 -32.71
CA ALA A 659 -64.94 -21.47 -33.89
C ALA A 659 -65.57 -20.74 -35.08
N VAL A 660 -64.87 -20.68 -36.21
CA VAL A 660 -65.35 -20.14 -37.48
C VAL A 660 -65.44 -21.28 -38.49
N HIS A 661 -66.57 -21.38 -39.18
CA HIS A 661 -66.77 -22.46 -40.15
C HIS A 661 -65.79 -22.29 -41.32
N PRO A 662 -65.07 -23.35 -41.75
CA PRO A 662 -64.05 -23.25 -42.80
C PRO A 662 -64.64 -22.95 -44.18
N ASP A 663 -65.89 -23.36 -44.43
CA ASP A 663 -66.65 -22.98 -45.62
C ASP A 663 -67.63 -21.82 -45.30
N PRO A 664 -67.42 -20.61 -45.87
CA PRO A 664 -68.26 -19.44 -45.60
C PRO A 664 -69.67 -19.51 -46.22
N GLN A 665 -69.96 -20.49 -47.08
CA GLN A 665 -71.28 -20.66 -47.72
C GLN A 665 -72.11 -21.79 -47.10
N ALA A 666 -71.57 -22.52 -46.11
CA ALA A 666 -72.27 -23.60 -45.45
C ALA A 666 -73.43 -23.09 -44.57
N PRO A 667 -74.66 -23.63 -44.70
CA PRO A 667 -75.83 -23.12 -43.99
C PRO A 667 -75.95 -23.65 -42.55
N THR A 668 -75.26 -24.75 -42.20
CA THR A 668 -75.35 -25.41 -40.88
C THR A 668 -74.01 -26.01 -40.47
N TRP A 669 -73.74 -26.05 -39.17
CA TRP A 669 -72.58 -26.75 -38.60
C TRP A 669 -72.80 -28.25 -38.54
N ASP A 670 -71.78 -29.03 -38.90
CA ASP A 670 -71.68 -30.46 -38.56
C ASP A 670 -70.66 -30.69 -37.43
N LEU A 671 -70.82 -31.83 -36.75
CA LEU A 671 -70.04 -32.16 -35.56
C LEU A 671 -68.57 -32.46 -35.90
N ASP A 672 -68.30 -33.11 -37.02
CA ASP A 672 -66.97 -33.57 -37.40
C ASP A 672 -66.08 -32.35 -37.71
N THR A 673 -66.60 -31.37 -38.45
CA THR A 673 -65.93 -30.09 -38.71
C THR A 673 -65.62 -29.32 -37.42
N LEU A 674 -66.55 -29.29 -36.46
CA LEU A 674 -66.33 -28.60 -35.19
C LEU A 674 -65.24 -29.28 -34.35
N VAL A 675 -65.19 -30.62 -34.36
CA VAL A 675 -64.16 -31.42 -33.69
C VAL A 675 -62.79 -31.20 -34.35
N GLU A 676 -62.72 -31.12 -35.68
CA GLU A 676 -61.47 -30.84 -36.38
C GLU A 676 -60.93 -29.43 -36.06
N VAL A 677 -61.80 -28.41 -36.04
CA VAL A 677 -61.43 -27.03 -35.67
C VAL A 677 -60.89 -26.97 -34.24
N LEU A 678 -61.53 -27.67 -33.30
CA LEU A 678 -61.06 -27.76 -31.91
C LEU A 678 -59.69 -28.45 -31.82
N THR A 679 -59.54 -29.58 -32.50
CA THR A 679 -58.32 -30.40 -32.45
C THR A 679 -57.14 -29.64 -33.07
N SER A 680 -57.37 -28.96 -34.20
CA SER A 680 -56.38 -28.08 -34.83
C SER A 680 -56.00 -26.91 -33.91
N THR A 681 -56.98 -26.26 -33.28
CA THR A 681 -56.70 -25.14 -32.38
C THR A 681 -55.90 -25.57 -31.15
N LEU A 682 -56.18 -26.75 -30.59
CA LEU A 682 -55.41 -27.33 -29.49
C LEU A 682 -53.97 -27.68 -29.90
N ALA A 683 -53.78 -28.19 -31.13
CA ALA A 683 -52.44 -28.46 -31.67
C ALA A 683 -51.63 -27.15 -31.82
N MET A 684 -52.25 -26.11 -32.38
CA MET A 684 -51.61 -24.79 -32.51
C MET A 684 -51.33 -24.12 -31.16
N ALA A 685 -52.19 -24.32 -30.16
CA ALA A 685 -51.96 -23.81 -28.80
C ALA A 685 -50.72 -24.45 -28.16
N ARG A 686 -50.53 -25.77 -28.36
CA ARG A 686 -49.31 -26.47 -27.91
C ARG A 686 -48.06 -25.96 -28.61
N ASP A 687 -48.14 -25.68 -29.91
CA ASP A 687 -47.00 -25.16 -30.68
C ASP A 687 -46.62 -23.72 -30.27
N ARG A 688 -47.61 -22.91 -29.86
CA ARG A 688 -47.38 -21.57 -29.30
C ARG A 688 -46.74 -21.59 -27.91
N ALA A 689 -46.93 -22.65 -27.13
CA ALA A 689 -46.32 -22.83 -25.81
C ALA A 689 -44.85 -23.31 -25.88
N THR A 690 -44.33 -23.59 -27.08
CA THR A 690 -42.94 -24.03 -27.28
C THR A 690 -42.04 -22.81 -27.53
N PRO A 691 -40.88 -22.66 -26.85
CA PRO A 691 -39.96 -21.55 -27.05
C PRO A 691 -39.48 -21.45 -28.50
N ALA A 692 -39.28 -20.22 -29.01
CA ALA A 692 -38.97 -19.96 -30.42
C ALA A 692 -37.74 -20.71 -30.96
N GLU A 693 -36.80 -21.04 -30.09
CA GLU A 693 -35.54 -21.74 -30.42
C GLU A 693 -35.71 -23.24 -30.73
N ARG A 694 -36.87 -23.84 -30.40
CA ARG A 694 -37.15 -25.27 -30.65
C ARG A 694 -38.12 -25.52 -31.82
N ARG A 695 -38.51 -24.50 -32.59
CA ARG A 695 -39.38 -24.69 -33.76
C ARG A 695 -38.56 -25.17 -34.96
N PRO A 696 -38.77 -26.38 -35.50
CA PRO A 696 -38.19 -26.76 -36.79
C PRO A 696 -38.77 -25.84 -37.89
N GLY A 697 -37.91 -25.38 -38.81
CA GLY A 697 -38.26 -24.39 -39.82
C GLY A 697 -39.48 -24.80 -40.64
N ILE A 698 -40.51 -23.93 -40.65
CA ILE A 698 -41.71 -24.11 -41.49
C ILE A 698 -41.34 -23.72 -42.92
N GLU A 699 -41.24 -24.72 -43.80
CA GLU A 699 -41.23 -24.52 -45.26
C GLU A 699 -42.62 -24.09 -45.71
N ILE A 700 -42.76 -22.85 -46.19
CA ILE A 700 -43.99 -22.41 -46.85
C ILE A 700 -43.99 -22.99 -48.27
N VAL A 701 -44.65 -24.12 -48.46
CA VAL A 701 -45.00 -24.63 -49.79
C VAL A 701 -46.23 -23.88 -50.28
N VAL A 702 -46.03 -22.87 -51.13
CA VAL A 702 -47.12 -22.29 -51.94
C VAL A 702 -47.45 -23.27 -53.06
N GLY A 703 -48.37 -24.19 -52.78
CA GLY A 703 -48.92 -25.12 -53.76
C GLY A 703 -50.16 -24.55 -54.43
N GLY A 704 -49.99 -23.90 -55.57
CA GLY A 704 -51.09 -23.54 -56.47
C GLY A 704 -50.66 -22.72 -57.68
N THR A 705 -50.39 -23.39 -58.81
CA THR A 705 -50.55 -22.86 -60.18
C THR A 705 -51.04 -23.99 -61.10
N PRO A 706 -51.81 -23.74 -62.17
CA PRO A 706 -52.33 -22.47 -62.68
C PRO A 706 -53.80 -22.18 -62.33
#